data_AF-A0A9K3LWC0-F1
#
_entry.id   AF-A0A9K3LWC0-F1
#
_cell.length_a   1.000
_cell.length_b   1.000
_cell.length_c   1.000
_cell.angle_alpha   90.00
_cell.angle_beta   90.00
_cell.angle_gamma   90.00
#
_symmetry.space_group_name_H-M   'P 1'
#
loop_
_entity.id
_entity.type
_entity.pdbx_description
1 polymer ?
#
loop_
_entity_poly.entity_id
_entity_poly.type
_entity_poly.pdbx_seq_one_letter_code
_entity_poly.pdbx_strand_id
1 'polypeptide(L)'
;MSLHASLLPLRIMNSEQDLGMMLGAWMDSFPSSLGLRSDQCQEDLFRISSLRQFLAKSVPDRDSYEEALQLIDEFHTYYHYLVECEDRGLKPSTSLHQQHRKPQQQQQPQYLILEWESALTRQRQAVANNLGWDRAGIIWNLAALEAYQATQQHPLTTKAAWTKAAQHLQTAASWLNYLPGRDQQLVTAPSILQQTNHPDFGHTFVQLWQSFLVAQAQRCVYESLACAPRPRHLLLAKLAAAAVPLFSTVESIVLKDDDSAAPSLCPFSSLVTRWADFARAWGMYMSCKAEYHQSQVSRDRKQWGQELARLNLSYQHATMCKEMMDEAPSDGLHELYAVVEQTLTDLKERVDELEQLDHGQPVPSRHELTEIRGERLVHADQSLSHLLKVKTTDPLFQIVPQGLDIRPYIELFDSEMAKRLIQITELCELRTNEGRTELAKVDLPHALTAYHHHQQQQQQLQTSGGLPEDLWRQIETIQREQRIALMKQAIWELRDLSDIAKTTFQKIEAQLDFDLESDRMFRTEHPDFEGHVAEEVQRAFRNSIAKYNQLLQVAQGGDETLLKRLDKLDANPKFKLLQFQRSQLDILLPGATEGNRPTTNTFDTSALSRLLVELSSLFTRRETLLNSLHDSVKTFDIDAALESQVDPTNKTDQAYQQAVLNSIKSFDGLFQGLQDNIDQQVGLLRTILSENERFQTAQERINGINQSGESCIPMIEDAIEDVYNLTNHLDEGKRFYNIIIPKLEKLTHQVGDVSARLAVERLEYNDLAHQVRQEEKDAMMAQKLSSDNAAASVARSGGETTEFDEKVATLVAMEFDPAKVVEALQKHDNNVDQALNDLLSS
;
A
#
# COMPACT_ATOMS: atom_id res chain seq x y z
N MET A 1 7.73 16.78 -48.37
CA MET A 1 6.85 16.14 -47.37
C MET A 1 7.68 15.71 -46.19
N SER A 2 7.71 16.56 -45.18
CA SER A 2 8.37 16.34 -43.89
C SER A 2 7.62 15.34 -42.98
N LEU A 3 8.36 14.63 -42.13
CA LEU A 3 7.83 13.76 -41.06
C LEU A 3 7.97 14.37 -39.65
N HIS A 4 8.32 15.66 -39.54
CA HIS A 4 8.58 16.32 -38.25
C HIS A 4 7.38 16.28 -37.28
N ALA A 5 6.15 16.18 -37.79
CA ALA A 5 4.95 16.00 -36.96
C ALA A 5 4.92 14.68 -36.18
N SER A 6 5.78 13.72 -36.52
CA SER A 6 5.89 12.41 -35.88
C SER A 6 6.97 12.35 -34.79
N LEU A 7 7.60 13.48 -34.45
CA LEU A 7 8.72 13.52 -33.50
C LEU A 7 8.22 13.69 -32.05
N LEU A 8 8.56 12.72 -31.20
CA LEU A 8 8.34 12.77 -29.75
C LEU A 8 9.56 13.40 -29.05
N PRO A 9 9.37 14.34 -28.11
CA PRO A 9 10.48 14.86 -27.30
C PRO A 9 11.13 13.77 -26.43
N LEU A 10 12.44 13.85 -26.24
CA LEU A 10 13.15 12.98 -25.29
C LEU A 10 12.78 13.33 -23.84
N ARG A 11 12.79 12.31 -22.97
CA ARG A 11 12.78 12.49 -21.51
C ARG A 11 14.21 12.60 -21.00
N ILE A 12 14.41 13.44 -19.99
CA ILE A 12 15.74 13.75 -19.44
C ILE A 12 15.90 13.12 -18.06
N MET A 13 16.99 12.39 -17.87
CA MET A 13 17.36 11.81 -16.57
C MET A 13 18.05 12.87 -15.71
N ASN A 14 17.84 12.84 -14.39
CA ASN A 14 18.69 13.62 -13.50
C ASN A 14 20.11 13.04 -13.49
N SER A 15 21.10 13.87 -13.87
CA SER A 15 22.51 13.52 -13.99
C SER A 15 23.28 13.41 -12.67
N GLU A 16 22.71 13.91 -11.57
CA GLU A 16 23.33 13.90 -10.23
C GLU A 16 23.01 12.63 -9.44
N GLN A 17 22.08 11.79 -9.93
CA GLN A 17 21.64 10.60 -9.20
C GLN A 17 22.64 9.44 -9.32
N ASP A 18 23.00 8.83 -8.19
CA ASP A 18 23.84 7.64 -8.10
C ASP A 18 22.99 6.40 -7.83
N LEU A 19 22.60 5.70 -8.89
CA LEU A 19 21.77 4.49 -8.79
C LEU A 19 22.50 3.36 -8.06
N GLY A 20 23.81 3.25 -8.23
CA GLY A 20 24.62 2.23 -7.57
C GLY A 20 24.62 2.40 -6.05
N MET A 21 24.76 3.64 -5.58
CA MET A 21 24.66 3.97 -4.15
C MET A 21 23.27 3.69 -3.59
N MET A 22 22.21 4.07 -4.32
CA MET A 22 20.82 3.81 -3.93
C MET A 22 20.52 2.30 -3.81
N LEU A 23 20.89 1.53 -4.83
CA LEU A 23 20.75 0.08 -4.82
C LEU A 23 21.62 -0.58 -3.75
N GLY A 24 22.86 -0.14 -3.55
CA GLY A 24 23.74 -0.64 -2.50
C GLY A 24 23.18 -0.40 -1.10
N ALA A 25 22.69 0.80 -0.83
CA ALA A 25 22.05 1.15 0.45
C ALA A 25 20.79 0.30 0.71
N TRP A 26 20.01 0.02 -0.34
CA TRP A 26 18.88 -0.89 -0.26
C TRP A 26 19.33 -2.33 0.04
N MET A 27 20.33 -2.86 -0.68
CA MET A 27 20.86 -4.21 -0.48
C MET A 27 21.38 -4.42 0.94
N ASP A 28 22.12 -3.45 1.49
CA ASP A 28 22.66 -3.55 2.85
C ASP A 28 21.58 -3.44 3.93
N SER A 29 20.45 -2.80 3.62
CA SER A 29 19.29 -2.70 4.51
C SER A 29 18.40 -3.95 4.44
N PHE A 30 18.48 -4.72 3.36
CA PHE A 30 17.69 -5.94 3.11
C PHE A 30 18.56 -7.13 2.66
N PRO A 31 19.60 -7.53 3.44
CA PRO A 31 20.59 -8.53 3.02
C PRO A 31 20.00 -9.93 2.79
N SER A 32 18.86 -10.25 3.41
CA SER A 32 18.14 -11.52 3.23
C SER A 32 17.37 -11.61 1.90
N SER A 33 17.20 -10.52 1.15
CA SER A 33 16.41 -10.53 -0.10
C SER A 33 17.17 -11.05 -1.32
N LEU A 34 18.51 -10.94 -1.32
CA LEU A 34 19.39 -11.31 -2.43
C LEU A 34 20.50 -12.29 -2.03
N GLY A 35 20.70 -12.52 -0.72
CA GLY A 35 21.90 -13.18 -0.21
C GLY A 35 23.20 -12.42 -0.54
N LEU A 36 23.08 -11.14 -0.89
CA LEU A 36 24.17 -10.27 -1.33
C LEU A 36 24.22 -9.00 -0.48
N ARG A 37 25.44 -8.58 -0.19
CA ARG A 37 25.75 -7.26 0.37
C ARG A 37 26.38 -6.36 -0.70
N SER A 38 26.26 -5.05 -0.53
CA SER A 38 26.74 -4.09 -1.54
C SER A 38 28.25 -4.19 -1.80
N ASP A 39 29.02 -4.60 -0.79
CA ASP A 39 30.47 -4.82 -0.86
C ASP A 39 30.86 -5.99 -1.77
N GLN A 40 29.96 -6.95 -1.99
CA GLN A 40 30.20 -8.13 -2.82
C GLN A 40 29.95 -7.87 -4.31
N CYS A 41 29.24 -6.80 -4.66
CA CYS A 41 28.86 -6.46 -6.03
C CYS A 41 29.14 -4.99 -6.38
N GLN A 42 30.14 -4.38 -5.73
CA GLN A 42 30.47 -2.96 -5.89
C GLN A 42 30.80 -2.60 -7.36
N GLU A 43 31.46 -3.49 -8.10
CA GLU A 43 31.77 -3.26 -9.51
C GLU A 43 30.49 -3.21 -10.36
N ASP A 44 29.53 -4.11 -10.13
CA ASP A 44 28.26 -4.14 -10.85
C ASP A 44 27.39 -2.91 -10.53
N LEU A 45 27.34 -2.52 -9.25
CA LEU A 45 26.67 -1.29 -8.81
C LEU A 45 27.30 -0.04 -9.43
N PHE A 46 28.63 0.00 -9.53
CA PHE A 46 29.34 1.08 -10.19
C PHE A 46 29.06 1.11 -11.71
N ARG A 47 29.03 -0.04 -12.37
CA ARG A 47 28.75 -0.17 -13.80
C ARG A 47 27.37 0.39 -14.16
N ILE A 48 26.33 -0.02 -13.44
CA ILE A 48 24.96 0.47 -13.70
C ILE A 48 24.84 1.97 -13.41
N SER A 49 25.42 2.45 -12.32
CA SER A 49 25.39 3.88 -11.95
C SER A 49 26.12 4.76 -12.97
N SER A 50 27.33 4.34 -13.37
CA SER A 50 28.14 5.05 -14.35
C SER A 50 27.44 5.14 -15.70
N LEU A 51 26.79 4.05 -16.14
CA LEU A 51 26.03 4.05 -17.40
C LEU A 51 24.83 4.99 -17.34
N ARG A 52 24.07 4.99 -16.24
CA ARG A 52 22.95 5.93 -16.05
C ARG A 52 23.41 7.38 -16.09
N GLN A 53 24.45 7.71 -15.34
CA GLN A 53 25.01 9.07 -15.28
C GLN A 53 25.60 9.49 -16.63
N PHE A 54 26.23 8.58 -17.36
CA PHE A 54 26.74 8.84 -18.69
C PHE A 54 25.60 9.19 -19.66
N LEU A 55 24.54 8.38 -19.71
CA LEU A 55 23.36 8.67 -20.52
C LEU A 55 22.71 10.01 -20.13
N ALA A 56 22.58 10.29 -18.84
CA ALA A 56 21.98 11.54 -18.35
C ALA A 56 22.81 12.80 -18.70
N LYS A 57 24.15 12.71 -18.67
CA LYS A 57 25.04 13.84 -19.01
C LYS A 57 25.16 14.06 -20.51
N SER A 58 25.08 12.99 -21.30
CA SER A 58 25.24 13.06 -22.73
C SER A 58 23.95 13.40 -23.49
N VAL A 59 22.79 13.37 -22.82
CA VAL A 59 21.50 13.82 -23.34
C VAL A 59 20.97 14.97 -22.47
N PRO A 60 21.52 16.20 -22.62
CA PRO A 60 21.25 17.32 -21.72
C PRO A 60 19.87 17.96 -21.92
N ASP A 61 19.27 17.83 -23.10
CA ASP A 61 17.98 18.43 -23.42
C ASP A 61 17.10 17.53 -24.30
N ARG A 62 15.84 17.95 -24.46
CA ARG A 62 14.78 17.16 -25.12
C ARG A 62 14.94 17.05 -26.63
N ASP A 63 15.79 17.89 -27.21
CA ASP A 63 16.05 18.00 -28.63
C ASP A 63 17.42 17.42 -29.02
N SER A 64 18.16 16.84 -28.06
CA SER A 64 19.47 16.18 -28.21
C SER A 64 19.37 14.81 -28.92
N TYR A 65 18.62 14.73 -30.02
CA TYR A 65 18.35 13.49 -30.73
C TYR A 65 19.60 12.90 -31.39
N GLU A 66 20.50 13.72 -31.91
CA GLU A 66 21.72 13.24 -32.59
C GLU A 66 22.66 12.58 -31.60
N GLU A 67 22.86 13.21 -30.44
CA GLU A 67 23.65 12.70 -29.32
C GLU A 67 23.03 11.43 -28.77
N ALA A 68 21.71 11.44 -28.49
CA ALA A 68 21.01 10.27 -27.98
C ALA A 68 21.00 9.10 -28.98
N LEU A 69 20.97 9.37 -30.28
CA LEU A 69 21.03 8.33 -31.30
C LEU A 69 22.40 7.65 -31.37
N GLN A 70 23.48 8.39 -31.12
CA GLN A 70 24.83 7.81 -31.01
C GLN A 70 24.94 6.85 -29.80
N LEU A 71 24.06 7.00 -28.80
CA LEU A 71 24.04 6.24 -27.56
C LEU A 71 22.97 5.14 -27.53
N ILE A 72 22.40 4.78 -28.68
CA ILE A 72 21.28 3.83 -28.74
C ILE A 72 21.65 2.46 -28.15
N ASP A 73 22.90 2.01 -28.30
CA ASP A 73 23.38 0.73 -27.77
C ASP A 73 23.51 0.79 -26.24
N GLU A 74 23.90 1.93 -25.70
CA GLU A 74 23.96 2.22 -24.27
C GLU A 74 22.55 2.25 -23.65
N PHE A 75 21.56 2.84 -24.34
CA PHE A 75 20.16 2.76 -23.91
C PHE A 75 19.65 1.32 -23.81
N HIS A 76 19.95 0.48 -24.82
CA HIS A 76 19.61 -0.95 -24.78
C HIS A 76 20.36 -1.69 -23.65
N THR A 77 21.65 -1.42 -23.48
CA THR A 77 22.47 -2.04 -22.43
C THR A 77 21.95 -1.68 -21.04
N TYR A 78 21.60 -0.41 -20.85
CA TYR A 78 21.06 0.07 -19.58
C TYR A 78 19.68 -0.54 -19.28
N TYR A 79 18.81 -0.68 -20.29
CA TYR A 79 17.56 -1.42 -20.16
C TYR A 79 17.78 -2.84 -19.65
N HIS A 80 18.74 -3.57 -20.24
CA HIS A 80 19.06 -4.94 -19.80
C HIS A 80 19.59 -4.97 -18.37
N TYR A 81 20.41 -4.02 -17.95
CA TYR A 81 20.86 -3.93 -16.56
C TYR A 81 19.72 -3.72 -15.58
N LEU A 82 18.73 -2.87 -15.91
CA LEU A 82 17.54 -2.67 -15.09
C LEU A 82 16.71 -3.96 -14.96
N VAL A 83 16.54 -4.70 -16.05
CA VAL A 83 15.84 -6.01 -16.05
C VAL A 83 16.61 -7.02 -15.20
N GLU A 84 17.93 -7.12 -15.37
CA GLU A 84 18.76 -8.01 -14.57
C GLU A 84 18.68 -7.68 -13.07
N CYS A 85 18.63 -6.39 -12.69
CA CYS A 85 18.39 -6.01 -11.32
C CYS A 85 17.05 -6.56 -10.81
N GLU A 86 15.96 -6.32 -11.54
CA GLU A 86 14.61 -6.76 -11.13
C GLU A 86 14.48 -8.29 -11.08
N ASP A 87 15.04 -9.01 -12.05
CA ASP A 87 15.05 -10.48 -12.14
C ASP A 87 15.83 -11.12 -10.98
N ARG A 88 16.87 -10.44 -10.49
CA ARG A 88 17.61 -10.84 -9.30
C ARG A 88 16.85 -10.55 -8.00
N GLY A 89 15.75 -9.80 -8.06
CA GLY A 89 14.95 -9.45 -6.88
C GLY A 89 15.30 -8.09 -6.27
N LEU A 90 16.14 -7.28 -6.94
CA LEU A 90 16.29 -5.85 -6.61
C LEU A 90 15.00 -5.13 -7.04
N LYS A 91 14.00 -5.20 -6.18
CA LYS A 91 12.71 -4.50 -6.33
C LYS A 91 12.57 -3.52 -5.17
N PRO A 92 13.24 -2.35 -5.19
CA PRO A 92 13.19 -1.38 -4.09
C PRO A 92 11.78 -0.86 -3.80
N SER A 93 10.85 -1.08 -4.72
CA SER A 93 9.43 -0.80 -4.59
C SER A 93 8.65 -2.01 -4.07
N THR A 94 8.82 -2.37 -2.80
CA THR A 94 7.83 -3.22 -2.13
C THR A 94 6.92 -2.39 -1.25
N SER A 95 5.96 -1.75 -1.91
CA SER A 95 4.61 -1.54 -1.36
C SER A 95 3.83 -2.86 -1.20
N LEU A 96 4.42 -4.01 -1.54
CA LEU A 96 3.81 -5.34 -1.32
C LEU A 96 3.76 -5.78 0.16
N HIS A 97 4.45 -5.08 1.07
CA HIS A 97 4.31 -5.30 2.51
C HIS A 97 3.17 -4.49 3.17
N GLN A 98 2.35 -3.76 2.42
CA GLN A 98 1.36 -2.83 3.00
C GLN A 98 -0.11 -3.21 2.85
N GLN A 99 -0.47 -4.38 2.33
CA GLN A 99 -1.89 -4.80 2.40
C GLN A 99 -2.28 -5.51 3.71
N HIS A 100 -1.32 -5.90 4.57
CA HIS A 100 -1.62 -6.48 5.90
C HIS A 100 -0.88 -5.83 7.09
N ARG A 101 -0.16 -4.72 6.89
CA ARG A 101 0.26 -3.84 7.98
C ARG A 101 -0.29 -2.44 7.75
N LYS A 102 -1.17 -2.01 8.67
CA LYS A 102 -1.68 -0.63 8.74
C LYS A 102 -0.53 0.38 8.69
N PRO A 103 -0.70 1.55 8.06
CA PRO A 103 0.30 2.60 8.05
C PRO A 103 0.47 3.15 9.47
N GLN A 104 1.63 2.90 10.06
CA GLN A 104 2.19 3.68 11.17
C GLN A 104 3.34 4.46 10.55
N GLN A 105 3.30 5.78 10.68
CA GLN A 105 4.36 6.69 10.27
C GLN A 105 5.67 6.33 11.00
N GLN A 106 6.50 5.53 10.34
CA GLN A 106 7.95 5.68 10.40
C GLN A 106 8.32 6.18 9.01
N GLN A 107 8.93 7.36 8.90
CA GLN A 107 9.64 7.77 7.69
C GLN A 107 10.71 6.71 7.44
N GLN A 108 10.38 5.67 6.68
CA GLN A 108 11.35 4.71 6.20
C GLN A 108 12.26 5.42 5.19
N PRO A 109 13.56 5.11 5.15
CA PRO A 109 14.44 5.70 4.15
C PRO A 109 13.91 5.36 2.76
N GLN A 110 13.63 6.37 1.94
CA GLN A 110 13.43 6.15 0.51
C GLN A 110 14.79 5.81 -0.09
N TYR A 111 15.10 4.52 -0.17
CA TYR A 111 16.40 4.06 -0.67
C TYR A 111 16.58 4.26 -2.17
N LEU A 112 15.47 4.38 -2.93
CA LEU A 112 15.47 4.62 -4.36
C LEU A 112 14.61 5.85 -4.67
N ILE A 113 15.23 6.86 -5.26
CA ILE A 113 14.59 8.07 -5.77
C ILE A 113 15.12 8.27 -7.19
N LEU A 114 14.24 8.16 -8.18
CA LEU A 114 14.57 8.27 -9.60
C LEU A 114 13.79 9.42 -10.21
N GLU A 115 14.54 10.37 -10.76
CA GLU A 115 14.01 11.61 -11.30
C GLU A 115 14.16 11.64 -12.81
N TRP A 116 13.03 11.93 -13.46
CA TRP A 116 12.97 12.18 -14.89
C TRP A 116 12.19 13.45 -15.16
N GLU A 117 12.68 14.27 -16.07
CA GLU A 117 11.87 15.33 -16.65
C GLU A 117 10.84 14.72 -17.62
N SER A 118 9.61 15.22 -17.52
CA SER A 118 8.53 14.98 -18.47
C SER A 118 8.96 15.32 -19.89
N ALA A 119 8.57 14.52 -20.89
CA ALA A 119 8.80 14.89 -22.30
C ALA A 119 8.00 16.15 -22.70
N LEU A 120 6.83 16.35 -22.08
CA LEU A 120 5.81 17.29 -22.56
C LEU A 120 5.73 18.60 -21.75
N THR A 121 6.16 18.60 -20.48
CA THR A 121 6.12 19.78 -19.60
C THR A 121 7.51 20.19 -19.14
N ARG A 122 7.92 21.44 -19.39
CA ARG A 122 9.25 21.97 -19.05
C ARG A 122 9.50 22.21 -17.55
N GLN A 123 8.54 21.94 -16.66
CA GLN A 123 8.59 22.37 -15.26
C GLN A 123 8.31 21.28 -14.21
N ARG A 124 8.03 20.03 -14.58
CA ARG A 124 7.75 18.95 -13.62
C ARG A 124 8.81 17.85 -13.73
N GLN A 125 9.63 17.75 -12.69
CA GLN A 125 10.39 16.54 -12.40
C GLN A 125 9.43 15.50 -11.82
N ALA A 126 9.39 14.34 -12.46
CA ALA A 126 8.62 13.20 -12.01
C ALA A 126 9.55 12.28 -11.24
N VAL A 127 9.18 12.04 -9.98
CA VAL A 127 9.95 11.24 -9.03
C VAL A 127 9.24 9.90 -8.83
N ALA A 128 9.98 8.81 -8.92
CA ALA A 128 9.49 7.49 -8.53
C ALA A 128 10.55 6.69 -7.78
N ASN A 129 10.12 5.65 -7.08
CA ASN A 129 10.95 4.82 -6.22
C ASN A 129 11.06 3.36 -6.73
N ASN A 130 10.90 3.13 -8.04
CA ASN A 130 10.93 1.81 -8.64
C ASN A 130 11.76 1.79 -9.94
N LEU A 131 12.46 0.68 -10.21
CA LEU A 131 13.28 0.52 -11.42
C LEU A 131 12.43 0.47 -12.71
N GLY A 132 11.18 0.02 -12.60
CA GLY A 132 10.21 0.06 -13.70
C GLY A 132 9.99 1.46 -14.26
N TRP A 133 10.12 2.52 -13.44
CA TRP A 133 10.03 3.91 -13.85
C TRP A 133 11.21 4.32 -14.75
N ASP A 134 12.44 4.01 -14.34
CA ASP A 134 13.63 4.26 -15.15
C ASP A 134 13.51 3.53 -16.49
N ARG A 135 13.05 2.27 -16.46
CA ARG A 135 12.84 1.46 -17.67
C ARG A 135 11.80 2.08 -18.62
N ALA A 136 10.70 2.60 -18.09
CA ALA A 136 9.68 3.28 -18.90
C ALA A 136 10.25 4.54 -19.58
N GLY A 137 11.10 5.31 -18.88
CA GLY A 137 11.83 6.44 -19.47
C GLY A 137 12.74 6.02 -20.63
N ILE A 138 13.44 4.89 -20.50
CA ILE A 138 14.29 4.34 -21.56
C ILE A 138 13.46 3.88 -22.76
N ILE A 139 12.36 3.14 -22.55
CA ILE A 139 11.44 2.73 -23.63
C ILE A 139 10.92 3.94 -24.41
N TRP A 140 10.53 5.00 -23.69
CA TRP A 140 10.08 6.23 -24.33
C TRP A 140 11.16 6.84 -25.21
N ASN A 141 12.37 6.99 -24.71
CA ASN A 141 13.48 7.55 -25.48
C ASN A 141 13.81 6.68 -26.70
N LEU A 142 13.78 5.35 -26.58
CA LEU A 142 13.93 4.45 -27.74
C LEU A 142 12.83 4.64 -28.79
N ALA A 143 11.57 4.81 -28.37
CA ALA A 143 10.46 5.12 -29.28
C ALA A 143 10.66 6.47 -30.00
N ALA A 144 11.07 7.50 -29.25
CA ALA A 144 11.35 8.83 -29.77
C ALA A 144 12.53 8.82 -30.77
N LEU A 145 13.60 8.08 -30.49
CA LEU A 145 14.75 7.92 -31.37
C LEU A 145 14.39 7.18 -32.67
N GLU A 146 13.58 6.14 -32.61
CA GLU A 146 13.05 5.47 -33.81
C GLU A 146 12.21 6.44 -34.66
N ALA A 147 11.33 7.22 -34.02
CA ALA A 147 10.57 8.25 -34.72
C ALA A 147 11.47 9.33 -35.35
N TYR A 148 12.54 9.73 -34.68
CA TYR A 148 13.56 10.63 -35.22
C TYR A 148 14.32 10.01 -36.41
N GLN A 149 14.70 8.74 -36.35
CA GLN A 149 15.33 8.06 -37.49
C GLN A 149 14.44 8.03 -38.74
N ALA A 150 13.12 8.03 -38.57
CA ALA A 150 12.19 8.18 -39.69
C ALA A 150 12.30 9.56 -40.36
N THR A 151 12.47 10.65 -39.58
CA THR A 151 12.65 12.01 -40.12
C THR A 151 14.01 12.16 -40.83
N GLN A 152 15.03 11.45 -40.37
CA GLN A 152 16.37 11.41 -40.98
C GLN A 152 16.42 10.74 -42.36
N GLN A 153 15.34 10.09 -42.81
CA GLN A 153 15.26 9.55 -44.18
C GLN A 153 15.02 10.64 -45.24
N HIS A 154 15.04 11.92 -44.86
CA HIS A 154 14.91 13.05 -45.77
C HIS A 154 16.13 13.20 -46.71
N PRO A 155 15.95 13.56 -48.00
CA PRO A 155 14.69 13.83 -48.68
C PRO A 155 13.90 12.56 -49.01
N LEU A 156 12.61 12.57 -48.68
CA LEU A 156 11.69 11.47 -48.90
C LEU A 156 11.20 11.45 -50.36
N THR A 157 12.11 11.12 -51.28
CA THR A 157 11.87 11.13 -52.74
C THR A 157 12.00 9.75 -53.37
N THR A 158 12.51 8.76 -52.63
CA THR A 158 12.76 7.40 -53.14
C THR A 158 11.91 6.38 -52.39
N LYS A 159 11.55 5.30 -53.09
CA LYS A 159 10.84 4.16 -52.48
C LYS A 159 11.57 3.62 -51.25
N ALA A 160 12.90 3.49 -51.33
CA ALA A 160 13.72 2.96 -50.23
C ALA A 160 13.63 3.84 -48.98
N ALA A 161 13.76 5.17 -49.13
CA ALA A 161 13.65 6.11 -48.03
C ALA A 161 12.25 6.04 -47.36
N TRP A 162 11.19 6.01 -48.15
CA TRP A 162 9.82 5.87 -47.65
C TRP A 162 9.56 4.55 -46.93
N THR A 163 10.02 3.43 -47.50
CA THR A 163 9.89 2.11 -46.86
C THR A 163 10.65 2.07 -45.53
N LYS A 164 11.85 2.64 -45.47
CA LYS A 164 12.64 2.69 -44.25
C LYS A 164 12.01 3.61 -43.18
N ALA A 165 11.48 4.77 -43.58
CA ALA A 165 10.72 5.63 -42.68
C ALA A 165 9.48 4.91 -42.11
N ALA A 166 8.74 4.16 -42.94
CA ALA A 166 7.60 3.37 -42.48
C ALA A 166 8.00 2.28 -41.47
N GLN A 167 9.18 1.67 -41.63
CA GLN A 167 9.69 0.67 -40.69
C GLN A 167 10.00 1.31 -39.34
N HIS A 168 10.76 2.40 -39.31
CA HIS A 168 11.09 3.13 -38.08
C HIS A 168 9.84 3.62 -37.32
N LEU A 169 8.83 4.14 -38.02
CA LEU A 169 7.57 4.55 -37.39
C LEU A 169 6.78 3.37 -36.77
N GLN A 170 6.81 2.19 -37.41
CA GLN A 170 6.20 0.98 -36.83
C GLN A 170 6.98 0.46 -35.62
N THR A 171 8.31 0.53 -35.66
CA THR A 171 9.16 0.19 -34.52
C THR A 171 8.89 1.13 -33.34
N ALA A 172 8.83 2.44 -33.59
CA ALA A 172 8.45 3.44 -32.58
C ALA A 172 7.07 3.15 -31.98
N ALA A 173 6.06 2.87 -32.81
CA ALA A 173 4.72 2.50 -32.37
C ALA A 173 4.71 1.20 -31.54
N SER A 174 5.60 0.25 -31.85
CA SER A 174 5.70 -1.02 -31.13
C SER A 174 6.33 -0.84 -29.75
N TRP A 175 7.34 0.04 -29.60
CA TRP A 175 7.93 0.37 -28.31
C TRP A 175 6.90 0.91 -27.31
N LEU A 176 5.97 1.75 -27.77
CA LEU A 176 4.93 2.35 -26.93
C LEU A 176 3.97 1.32 -26.31
N ASN A 177 3.89 0.08 -26.82
CA ASN A 177 3.11 -0.97 -26.17
C ASN A 177 3.66 -1.41 -24.81
N TYR A 178 4.94 -1.20 -24.59
CA TYR A 178 5.64 -1.66 -23.39
C TYR A 178 5.71 -0.59 -22.30
N LEU A 179 5.11 0.58 -22.54
CA LEU A 179 4.94 1.60 -21.51
C LEU A 179 3.82 1.22 -20.53
N PRO A 180 3.92 1.64 -19.25
CA PRO A 180 2.88 1.41 -18.26
C PRO A 180 1.53 2.00 -18.70
N GLY A 181 0.46 1.24 -18.57
CA GLY A 181 -0.92 1.71 -18.79
C GLY A 181 -1.72 0.98 -19.87
N ARG A 182 -1.12 0.10 -20.68
CA ARG A 182 -1.82 -0.50 -21.85
C ARG A 182 -2.14 -1.99 -21.79
N ASP A 183 -1.35 -2.86 -21.16
CA ASP A 183 -1.80 -4.23 -20.86
C ASP A 183 -0.84 -5.05 -19.95
N GLN A 184 -1.45 -6.03 -19.27
CA GLN A 184 -1.04 -6.74 -18.04
C GLN A 184 0.08 -7.81 -18.14
N GLN A 185 0.97 -7.81 -19.14
CA GLN A 185 1.86 -8.98 -19.33
C GLN A 185 3.31 -8.86 -18.82
N LEU A 186 3.80 -7.68 -18.45
CA LEU A 186 5.21 -7.49 -18.02
C LEU A 186 5.40 -6.96 -16.60
N VAL A 187 4.38 -7.03 -15.74
CA VAL A 187 4.57 -6.77 -14.32
C VAL A 187 3.85 -7.85 -13.52
N THR A 188 4.62 -8.78 -12.95
CA THR A 188 4.22 -9.77 -11.93
C THR A 188 3.68 -9.16 -10.62
N ALA A 189 3.22 -7.92 -10.63
CA ALA A 189 2.62 -7.24 -9.48
C ALA A 189 1.64 -6.16 -9.95
N PRO A 190 0.32 -6.41 -9.90
CA PRO A 190 -0.72 -5.43 -10.23
C PRO A 190 -0.70 -4.16 -9.35
N SER A 191 0.09 -4.14 -8.28
CA SER A 191 0.08 -3.13 -7.22
C SER A 191 1.14 -2.03 -7.35
N ILE A 192 2.02 -2.06 -8.35
CA ILE A 192 3.17 -1.13 -8.46
C ILE A 192 2.78 0.22 -9.11
N LEU A 193 1.66 0.29 -9.84
CA LEU A 193 1.43 1.36 -10.82
C LEU A 193 0.48 2.49 -10.40
N GLN A 194 -0.03 2.49 -9.16
CA GLN A 194 -0.89 3.58 -8.68
C GLN A 194 -0.14 4.89 -8.34
N GLN A 195 1.20 4.86 -8.24
CA GLN A 195 1.99 6.02 -7.77
C GLN A 195 2.55 6.93 -8.88
N THR A 196 2.51 6.54 -10.15
CA THR A 196 3.14 7.30 -11.24
C THR A 196 2.15 7.70 -12.34
N ASN A 197 1.03 8.33 -11.96
CA ASN A 197 0.09 8.98 -12.90
C ASN A 197 0.71 10.25 -13.49
N HIS A 198 1.85 10.12 -14.17
CA HIS A 198 2.42 11.22 -14.93
C HIS A 198 1.72 11.30 -16.29
N PRO A 199 1.27 12.49 -16.74
CA PRO A 199 0.34 12.62 -17.86
C PRO A 199 0.90 12.17 -19.23
N ASP A 200 2.23 12.11 -19.42
CA ASP A 200 2.85 11.59 -20.66
C ASP A 200 2.85 10.04 -20.75
N PHE A 201 2.70 9.32 -19.64
CA PHE A 201 2.46 7.87 -19.62
C PHE A 201 0.98 7.51 -19.45
N GLY A 202 0.09 8.50 -19.53
CA GLY A 202 -1.35 8.25 -19.51
C GLY A 202 -1.77 7.33 -20.65
N HIS A 203 -2.62 6.34 -20.36
CA HIS A 203 -3.08 5.35 -21.34
C HIS A 203 -3.61 6.01 -22.62
N THR A 204 -4.47 7.03 -22.49
CA THR A 204 -5.05 7.77 -23.61
C THR A 204 -3.98 8.44 -24.47
N PHE A 205 -2.96 9.05 -23.85
CA PHE A 205 -1.87 9.71 -24.54
C PHE A 205 -1.01 8.71 -25.34
N VAL A 206 -0.62 7.60 -24.71
CA VAL A 206 0.18 6.55 -25.37
C VAL A 206 -0.61 5.91 -26.52
N GLN A 207 -1.92 5.68 -26.33
CA GLN A 207 -2.81 5.17 -27.37
C GLN A 207 -2.94 6.12 -28.55
N LEU A 208 -3.07 7.43 -28.30
CA LEU A 208 -3.12 8.46 -29.33
C LEU A 208 -1.86 8.41 -30.20
N TRP A 209 -0.69 8.44 -29.56
CA TRP A 209 0.60 8.47 -30.26
C TRP A 209 0.89 7.20 -31.05
N GLN A 210 0.58 6.03 -30.50
CA GLN A 210 0.71 4.82 -31.27
C GLN A 210 -0.17 4.86 -32.52
N SER A 211 -1.43 5.27 -32.38
CA SER A 211 -2.37 5.36 -33.51
C SER A 211 -1.85 6.34 -34.56
N PHE A 212 -1.28 7.47 -34.12
CA PHE A 212 -0.68 8.47 -35.00
C PHE A 212 0.53 7.93 -35.78
N LEU A 213 1.47 7.28 -35.09
CA LEU A 213 2.66 6.69 -35.72
C LEU A 213 2.30 5.59 -36.73
N VAL A 214 1.31 4.76 -36.42
CA VAL A 214 0.81 3.72 -37.33
C VAL A 214 0.14 4.34 -38.55
N ALA A 215 -0.67 5.40 -38.39
CA ALA A 215 -1.29 6.10 -39.51
C ALA A 215 -0.24 6.72 -40.44
N GLN A 216 0.79 7.36 -39.88
CA GLN A 216 1.92 7.90 -40.63
C GLN A 216 2.73 6.81 -41.32
N ALA A 217 2.94 5.65 -40.69
CA ALA A 217 3.61 4.53 -41.31
C ALA A 217 2.83 4.01 -42.53
N GLN A 218 1.50 3.89 -42.44
CA GLN A 218 0.66 3.50 -43.59
C GLN A 218 0.78 4.52 -44.72
N ARG A 219 0.83 5.82 -44.40
CA ARG A 219 1.11 6.88 -45.38
C ARG A 219 2.47 6.70 -46.03
N CYS A 220 3.53 6.44 -45.27
CA CYS A 220 4.86 6.19 -45.84
C CYS A 220 4.86 4.97 -46.77
N VAL A 221 4.12 3.90 -46.44
CA VAL A 221 3.95 2.75 -47.34
C VAL A 221 3.26 3.15 -48.64
N TYR A 222 2.20 3.95 -48.57
CA TYR A 222 1.54 4.52 -49.75
C TYR A 222 2.51 5.35 -50.61
N GLU A 223 3.23 6.31 -50.01
CA GLU A 223 4.16 7.19 -50.72
C GLU A 223 5.33 6.42 -51.36
N SER A 224 5.79 5.33 -50.71
CA SER A 224 6.83 4.45 -51.25
C SER A 224 6.44 3.83 -52.61
N LEU A 225 5.14 3.66 -52.85
CA LEU A 225 4.61 3.13 -54.11
C LEU A 225 4.15 4.24 -55.05
N ALA A 226 3.70 5.38 -54.51
CA ALA A 226 3.26 6.53 -55.29
C ALA A 226 4.41 7.18 -56.05
N CYS A 227 5.63 7.17 -55.49
CA CYS A 227 6.84 7.69 -56.14
C CYS A 227 7.37 6.79 -57.29
N ALA A 228 6.74 5.64 -57.57
CA ALA A 228 7.16 4.78 -58.66
C ALA A 228 6.82 5.40 -60.03
N PRO A 229 7.67 5.23 -61.08
CA PRO A 229 7.43 5.79 -62.42
C PRO A 229 6.12 5.34 -63.07
N ARG A 230 5.61 4.17 -62.65
CA ARG A 230 4.32 3.62 -63.08
C ARG A 230 3.50 3.29 -61.83
N PRO A 231 2.62 4.20 -61.38
CA PRO A 231 1.83 3.99 -60.19
C PRO A 231 0.88 2.81 -60.37
N ARG A 232 0.86 1.89 -59.40
CA ARG A 232 -0.10 0.78 -59.36
C ARG A 232 -1.41 1.27 -58.75
N HIS A 233 -2.22 1.96 -59.56
CA HIS A 233 -3.42 2.66 -59.10
C HIS A 233 -4.37 1.82 -58.24
N LEU A 234 -4.63 0.56 -58.60
CA LEU A 234 -5.49 -0.31 -57.79
C LEU A 234 -4.95 -0.51 -56.36
N LEU A 235 -3.65 -0.74 -56.21
CA LEU A 235 -3.04 -0.92 -54.89
C LEU A 235 -2.98 0.40 -54.12
N LEU A 236 -2.62 1.50 -54.79
CA LEU A 236 -2.59 2.82 -54.18
C LEU A 236 -3.96 3.25 -53.65
N ALA A 237 -5.04 2.96 -54.38
CA ALA A 237 -6.41 3.22 -53.94
C ALA A 237 -6.72 2.48 -52.62
N LYS A 238 -6.36 1.19 -52.53
CA LYS A 238 -6.55 0.39 -51.32
C LYS A 238 -5.68 0.85 -50.14
N LEU A 239 -4.43 1.23 -50.40
CA LEU A 239 -3.53 1.71 -49.34
C LEU A 239 -3.98 3.04 -48.76
N ALA A 240 -4.42 3.97 -49.62
CA ALA A 240 -4.98 5.24 -49.21
C ALA A 240 -6.29 5.04 -48.43
N ALA A 241 -7.19 4.17 -48.92
CA ALA A 241 -8.44 3.83 -48.23
C ALA A 241 -8.18 3.19 -46.84
N ALA A 242 -7.10 2.42 -46.67
CA ALA A 242 -6.71 1.88 -45.37
C ALA A 242 -6.11 2.93 -44.41
N ALA A 243 -5.53 4.02 -44.93
CA ALA A 243 -4.99 5.09 -44.10
C ALA A 243 -6.10 5.94 -43.44
N VAL A 244 -7.25 6.11 -44.11
CA VAL A 244 -8.39 6.91 -43.61
C VAL A 244 -8.83 6.48 -42.20
N PRO A 245 -9.23 5.22 -41.94
CA PRO A 245 -9.67 4.82 -40.59
C PRO A 245 -8.56 4.89 -39.54
N LEU A 246 -7.28 4.77 -39.93
CA LEU A 246 -6.15 4.93 -39.01
C LEU A 246 -6.03 6.38 -38.53
N PHE A 247 -6.13 7.35 -39.44
CA PHE A 247 -6.15 8.77 -39.08
C PHE A 247 -7.43 9.16 -38.32
N SER A 248 -8.60 8.66 -38.71
CA SER A 248 -9.85 8.90 -37.96
C SER A 248 -9.82 8.35 -36.53
N THR A 249 -9.03 7.29 -36.28
CA THR A 249 -8.85 6.76 -34.92
C THR A 249 -8.14 7.78 -34.02
N VAL A 250 -7.13 8.49 -34.54
CA VAL A 250 -6.42 9.55 -33.80
C VAL A 250 -7.41 10.64 -33.36
N GLU A 251 -8.19 11.14 -34.30
CA GLU A 251 -9.21 12.16 -34.04
C GLU A 251 -10.26 11.68 -33.03
N SER A 252 -10.76 10.45 -33.19
CA SER A 252 -11.75 9.88 -32.27
C SER A 252 -11.23 9.73 -30.84
N ILE A 253 -9.92 9.51 -30.64
CA ILE A 253 -9.34 9.43 -29.29
C ILE A 253 -9.41 10.80 -28.62
N VAL A 254 -9.07 11.87 -29.34
CA VAL A 254 -9.11 13.24 -28.81
C VAL A 254 -10.53 13.65 -28.48
N LEU A 255 -11.48 13.48 -29.40
CA LEU A 255 -12.88 13.83 -29.17
C LEU A 255 -13.50 13.10 -27.96
N LYS A 256 -13.19 11.81 -27.79
CA LYS A 256 -13.68 11.03 -26.64
C LYS A 256 -13.08 11.48 -25.32
N ASP A 257 -11.84 11.97 -25.32
CA ASP A 257 -11.20 12.51 -24.12
C ASP A 257 -11.79 13.87 -23.76
N ASP A 258 -12.08 14.73 -24.75
CA ASP A 258 -12.74 16.03 -24.56
C ASP A 258 -14.15 15.90 -23.97
N ASP A 259 -14.90 14.86 -24.36
CA ASP A 259 -16.23 14.54 -23.83
C ASP A 259 -16.21 13.92 -22.41
N SER A 260 -15.03 13.59 -21.88
CA SER A 260 -14.87 12.99 -20.56
C SER A 260 -15.06 14.01 -19.44
N ALA A 261 -15.60 13.58 -18.30
CA ALA A 261 -15.71 14.42 -17.10
C ALA A 261 -14.35 14.87 -16.54
N ALA A 262 -13.28 14.13 -16.86
CA ALA A 262 -11.90 14.46 -16.53
C ALA A 262 -10.98 14.15 -17.73
N PRO A 263 -10.82 15.09 -18.68
CA PRO A 263 -10.00 14.88 -19.87
C PRO A 263 -8.53 14.70 -19.50
N SER A 264 -7.95 13.56 -19.88
CA SER A 264 -6.58 13.19 -19.53
C SER A 264 -5.53 13.92 -20.39
N LEU A 265 -5.92 14.40 -21.56
CA LEU A 265 -5.09 15.12 -22.52
C LEU A 265 -5.11 16.64 -22.30
N CYS A 266 -5.97 17.15 -21.40
CA CYS A 266 -6.11 18.59 -21.10
C CYS A 266 -4.77 19.30 -20.82
N PRO A 267 -3.78 18.72 -20.10
CA PRO A 267 -2.49 19.35 -19.88
C PRO A 267 -1.70 19.66 -21.17
N PHE A 268 -2.10 19.06 -22.29
CA PHE A 268 -1.42 19.12 -23.59
C PHE A 268 -2.33 19.56 -24.73
N SER A 269 -3.47 20.18 -24.42
CA SER A 269 -4.54 20.47 -25.38
C SER A 269 -4.03 21.09 -26.69
N SER A 270 -3.19 22.13 -26.63
CA SER A 270 -2.65 22.80 -27.82
C SER A 270 -1.75 21.93 -28.72
N LEU A 271 -1.04 20.94 -28.14
CA LEU A 271 -0.19 20.02 -28.89
C LEU A 271 -1.02 18.86 -29.46
N VAL A 272 -1.97 18.36 -28.68
CA VAL A 272 -2.90 17.30 -29.07
C VAL A 272 -3.81 17.76 -30.20
N THR A 273 -4.35 18.98 -30.12
CA THR A 273 -5.16 19.57 -31.20
C THR A 273 -4.37 19.65 -32.51
N ARG A 274 -3.09 20.05 -32.47
CA ARG A 274 -2.23 20.07 -33.67
C ARG A 274 -2.10 18.69 -34.32
N TRP A 275 -1.92 17.63 -33.53
CA TRP A 275 -1.87 16.27 -34.07
C TRP A 275 -3.22 15.77 -34.59
N ALA A 276 -4.32 16.15 -33.93
CA ALA A 276 -5.67 15.85 -34.37
C ALA A 276 -5.98 16.51 -35.72
N ASP A 277 -5.68 17.80 -35.87
CA ASP A 277 -5.85 18.55 -37.11
C ASP A 277 -4.98 17.96 -38.23
N PHE A 278 -3.73 17.62 -37.91
CA PHE A 278 -2.86 16.93 -38.84
C PHE A 278 -3.46 15.61 -39.32
N ALA A 279 -3.95 14.78 -38.39
CA ALA A 279 -4.55 13.50 -38.72
C ALA A 279 -5.83 13.67 -39.55
N ARG A 280 -6.69 14.64 -39.20
CA ARG A 280 -7.90 14.97 -39.93
C ARG A 280 -7.60 15.39 -41.37
N ALA A 281 -6.64 16.31 -41.57
CA ALA A 281 -6.23 16.78 -42.89
C ALA A 281 -5.72 15.63 -43.76
N TRP A 282 -4.81 14.82 -43.22
CA TRP A 282 -4.27 13.67 -43.92
C TRP A 282 -5.31 12.58 -44.19
N GLY A 283 -6.26 12.36 -43.29
CA GLY A 283 -7.39 11.45 -43.51
C GLY A 283 -8.28 11.89 -44.68
N MET A 284 -8.60 13.19 -44.76
CA MET A 284 -9.36 13.76 -45.88
C MET A 284 -8.57 13.67 -47.20
N TYR A 285 -7.27 13.99 -47.17
CA TYR A 285 -6.44 13.90 -48.36
C TYR A 285 -6.24 12.45 -48.84
N MET A 286 -6.13 11.48 -47.93
CA MET A 286 -6.09 10.06 -48.27
C MET A 286 -7.42 9.56 -48.86
N SER A 287 -8.56 10.11 -48.41
CA SER A 287 -9.87 9.86 -49.03
C SER A 287 -9.90 10.36 -50.47
N CYS A 288 -9.37 11.56 -50.72
CA CYS A 288 -9.14 12.09 -52.07
C CYS A 288 -8.27 11.15 -52.91
N LYS A 289 -7.09 10.74 -52.41
CA LYS A 289 -6.19 9.85 -53.16
C LYS A 289 -6.77 8.46 -53.45
N ALA A 290 -7.57 7.91 -52.52
CA ALA A 290 -8.28 6.65 -52.74
C ALA A 290 -9.21 6.75 -53.96
N GLU A 291 -10.07 7.77 -54.00
CA GLU A 291 -11.00 7.98 -55.10
C GLU A 291 -10.29 8.35 -56.41
N TYR A 292 -9.27 9.20 -56.35
CA TYR A 292 -8.44 9.54 -57.51
C TYR A 292 -7.84 8.28 -58.16
N HIS A 293 -7.17 7.43 -57.37
CA HIS A 293 -6.55 6.23 -57.93
C HIS A 293 -7.58 5.21 -58.42
N GLN A 294 -8.71 5.07 -57.74
CA GLN A 294 -9.78 4.22 -58.21
C GLN A 294 -10.42 4.75 -59.51
N SER A 295 -10.46 6.07 -59.71
CA SER A 295 -10.87 6.67 -60.99
C SER A 295 -9.92 6.30 -62.13
N GLN A 296 -8.60 6.24 -61.89
CA GLN A 296 -7.64 5.79 -62.89
C GLN A 296 -7.82 4.31 -63.26
N VAL A 297 -8.22 3.47 -62.29
CA VAL A 297 -8.58 2.06 -62.59
C VAL A 297 -9.84 1.99 -63.48
N SER A 298 -10.84 2.83 -63.22
CA SER A 298 -12.04 2.94 -64.08
C SER A 298 -11.68 3.43 -65.48
N ARG A 299 -10.76 4.39 -65.58
CA ARG A 299 -10.20 4.91 -66.84
C ARG A 299 -9.54 3.81 -67.66
N ASP A 300 -8.67 3.01 -67.04
CA ASP A 300 -8.00 1.87 -67.68
C ASP A 300 -9.02 0.85 -68.22
N ARG A 301 -10.19 0.74 -67.57
CA ARG A 301 -11.32 -0.10 -67.97
C ARG A 301 -12.31 0.59 -68.92
N LYS A 302 -12.07 1.85 -69.32
CA LYS A 302 -12.96 2.67 -70.17
C LYS A 302 -14.37 2.86 -69.58
N GLN A 303 -14.47 2.90 -68.25
CA GLN A 303 -15.69 3.14 -67.50
C GLN A 303 -15.79 4.64 -67.16
N TRP A 304 -15.99 5.47 -68.18
CA TRP A 304 -15.95 6.93 -68.11
C TRP A 304 -16.92 7.53 -67.09
N GLY A 305 -18.15 6.98 -67.00
CA GLY A 305 -19.11 7.42 -65.99
C GLY A 305 -18.61 7.19 -64.56
N GLN A 306 -17.98 6.03 -64.29
CA GLN A 306 -17.38 5.73 -62.99
C GLN A 306 -16.11 6.55 -62.73
N GLU A 307 -15.31 6.83 -63.74
CA GLU A 307 -14.14 7.72 -63.64
C GLU A 307 -14.59 9.11 -63.18
N LEU A 308 -15.56 9.72 -63.88
CA LEU A 308 -16.07 11.05 -63.57
C LEU A 308 -16.70 11.12 -62.17
N ALA A 309 -17.54 10.15 -61.81
CA ALA A 309 -18.15 10.10 -60.48
C ALA A 309 -17.10 10.06 -59.34
N ARG A 310 -16.02 9.27 -59.52
CA ARG A 310 -14.94 9.17 -58.54
C ARG A 310 -14.03 10.39 -58.52
N LEU A 311 -13.75 11.01 -59.67
CA LEU A 311 -13.01 12.28 -59.72
C LEU A 311 -13.77 13.40 -59.02
N ASN A 312 -15.10 13.47 -59.16
CA ASN A 312 -15.93 14.41 -58.43
C ASN A 312 -15.86 14.19 -56.91
N LEU A 313 -15.90 12.94 -56.44
CA LEU A 313 -15.69 12.63 -55.01
C LEU A 313 -14.27 12.98 -54.54
N SER A 314 -13.26 12.70 -55.36
CA SER A 314 -11.87 13.08 -55.09
C SER A 314 -11.72 14.59 -54.96
N TYR A 315 -12.34 15.36 -55.85
CA TYR A 315 -12.34 16.82 -55.83
C TYR A 315 -13.03 17.34 -54.57
N GLN A 316 -14.22 16.82 -54.24
CA GLN A 316 -14.94 17.17 -53.01
C GLN A 316 -14.08 16.94 -51.75
N HIS A 317 -13.43 15.78 -51.62
CA HIS A 317 -12.56 15.50 -50.48
C HIS A 317 -11.35 16.44 -50.40
N ALA A 318 -10.76 16.80 -51.54
CA ALA A 318 -9.66 17.76 -51.59
C ALA A 318 -10.13 19.18 -51.21
N THR A 319 -11.33 19.59 -51.63
CA THR A 319 -11.93 20.88 -51.28
C THR A 319 -12.19 20.95 -49.77
N MET A 320 -12.83 19.92 -49.20
CA MET A 320 -13.06 19.83 -47.75
C MET A 320 -11.75 19.88 -46.96
N CYS A 321 -10.71 19.20 -47.46
CA CYS A 321 -9.39 19.25 -46.83
C CYS A 321 -8.79 20.66 -46.85
N LYS A 322 -8.93 21.39 -47.97
CA LYS A 322 -8.44 22.76 -48.09
C LYS A 322 -9.21 23.72 -47.19
N GLU A 323 -10.54 23.69 -47.24
CA GLU A 323 -11.42 24.52 -46.41
C GLU A 323 -11.11 24.35 -44.92
N MET A 324 -10.91 23.11 -44.47
CA MET A 324 -10.54 22.84 -43.07
C MET A 324 -9.18 23.46 -42.69
N MET A 325 -8.18 23.39 -43.58
CA MET A 325 -6.87 24.01 -43.33
C MET A 325 -6.91 25.54 -43.42
N ASP A 326 -7.84 26.11 -44.19
CA ASP A 326 -8.07 27.57 -44.28
C ASP A 326 -8.76 28.10 -42.99
N GLU A 327 -9.71 27.34 -42.43
CA GLU A 327 -10.41 27.69 -41.19
C GLU A 327 -9.51 27.58 -39.94
N ALA A 328 -8.62 26.59 -39.91
CA ALA A 328 -7.73 26.31 -38.78
C ALA A 328 -6.27 26.13 -39.25
N PRO A 329 -5.56 27.23 -39.59
CA PRO A 329 -4.17 27.15 -40.01
C PRO A 329 -3.30 26.59 -38.88
N SER A 330 -2.71 25.42 -39.11
CA SER A 330 -1.92 24.68 -38.13
C SER A 330 -0.46 24.55 -38.58
N ASP A 331 0.46 24.80 -37.65
CA ASP A 331 1.90 24.63 -37.87
C ASP A 331 2.22 23.17 -38.23
N GLY A 332 2.77 22.97 -39.43
CA GLY A 332 3.15 21.65 -39.96
C GLY A 332 2.29 21.14 -41.12
N LEU A 333 1.20 21.83 -41.48
CA LEU A 333 0.37 21.47 -42.64
C LEU A 333 0.71 22.22 -43.94
N HIS A 334 1.60 23.21 -43.90
CA HIS A 334 1.99 24.03 -45.06
C HIS A 334 2.37 23.23 -46.31
N GLU A 335 3.14 22.14 -46.14
CA GLU A 335 3.52 21.27 -47.28
C GLU A 335 2.34 20.49 -47.85
N LEU A 336 1.40 20.06 -47.00
CA LEU A 336 0.17 19.40 -47.47
C LEU A 336 -0.72 20.40 -48.19
N TYR A 337 -0.85 21.63 -47.66
CA TYR A 337 -1.65 22.69 -48.25
C TYR A 337 -1.29 22.93 -49.72
N ALA A 338 -0.01 23.17 -50.01
CA ALA A 338 0.49 23.38 -51.38
C ALA A 338 0.19 22.18 -52.30
N VAL A 339 0.28 20.96 -51.76
CA VAL A 339 0.02 19.73 -52.49
C VAL A 339 -1.47 19.53 -52.77
N VAL A 340 -2.35 19.91 -51.82
CA VAL A 340 -3.80 19.90 -51.99
C VAL A 340 -4.23 20.92 -53.05
N GLU A 341 -3.67 22.13 -53.03
CA GLU A 341 -3.97 23.15 -54.05
C GLU A 341 -3.59 22.71 -55.46
N GLN A 342 -2.41 22.12 -55.64
CA GLN A 342 -2.02 21.56 -56.93
C GLN A 342 -2.97 20.42 -57.34
N THR A 343 -3.28 19.52 -56.40
CA THR A 343 -4.20 18.39 -56.66
C THR A 343 -5.59 18.87 -57.08
N LEU A 344 -6.10 19.95 -56.48
CA LEU A 344 -7.39 20.54 -56.85
C LEU A 344 -7.39 21.10 -58.26
N THR A 345 -6.32 21.80 -58.65
CA THR A 345 -6.14 22.31 -60.01
C THR A 345 -6.15 21.16 -61.02
N ASP A 346 -5.33 20.13 -60.81
CA ASP A 346 -5.22 18.97 -61.69
C ASP A 346 -6.54 18.19 -61.81
N LEU A 347 -7.25 18.01 -60.68
CA LEU A 347 -8.55 17.33 -60.66
C LEU A 347 -9.61 18.14 -61.39
N LYS A 348 -9.63 19.46 -61.21
CA LYS A 348 -10.63 20.33 -61.83
C LYS A 348 -10.49 20.35 -63.35
N GLU A 349 -9.27 20.52 -63.84
CA GLU A 349 -8.98 20.45 -65.28
C GLU A 349 -9.46 19.12 -65.87
N ARG A 350 -9.17 18.00 -65.19
CA ARG A 350 -9.57 16.67 -65.66
C ARG A 350 -11.08 16.42 -65.64
N VAL A 351 -11.77 16.91 -64.61
CA VAL A 351 -13.23 16.82 -64.51
C VAL A 351 -13.87 17.60 -65.65
N ASP A 352 -13.44 18.84 -65.89
CA ASP A 352 -13.98 19.71 -66.93
C ASP A 352 -13.74 19.11 -68.34
N GLU A 353 -12.59 18.48 -68.57
CA GLU A 353 -12.32 17.72 -69.81
C GLU A 353 -13.32 16.57 -70.03
N LEU A 354 -13.59 15.77 -69.00
CA LEU A 354 -14.48 14.60 -69.10
C LEU A 354 -15.94 14.99 -69.24
N GLU A 355 -16.39 16.07 -68.60
CA GLU A 355 -17.75 16.59 -68.73
C GLU A 355 -18.05 17.10 -70.15
N GLN A 356 -17.02 17.58 -70.87
CA GLN A 356 -17.14 18.02 -72.27
C GLN A 356 -17.09 16.87 -73.29
N LEU A 357 -16.64 15.68 -72.87
CA LEU A 357 -16.56 14.49 -73.72
C LEU A 357 -17.90 13.74 -73.73
N ASP A 358 -18.54 13.64 -74.90
CA ASP A 358 -19.73 12.79 -75.05
C ASP A 358 -19.32 11.30 -75.05
N HIS A 359 -19.37 10.67 -73.87
CA HIS A 359 -19.01 9.28 -73.65
C HIS A 359 -20.21 8.32 -73.58
N GLY A 360 -21.45 8.82 -73.63
CA GLY A 360 -22.67 8.01 -73.68
C GLY A 360 -22.94 7.05 -72.50
N GLN A 361 -22.18 7.16 -71.41
CA GLN A 361 -22.34 6.33 -70.19
C GLN A 361 -22.99 7.16 -69.07
N PRO A 362 -23.98 6.64 -68.33
CA PRO A 362 -24.55 7.35 -67.19
C PRO A 362 -23.48 7.51 -66.09
N VAL A 363 -23.49 8.67 -65.43
CA VAL A 363 -22.65 8.93 -64.26
C VAL A 363 -23.36 8.35 -63.03
N PRO A 364 -22.79 7.33 -62.36
CA PRO A 364 -23.40 6.73 -61.18
C PRO A 364 -23.37 7.70 -60.00
N SER A 365 -24.38 7.59 -59.15
CA SER A 365 -24.44 8.26 -57.85
C SER A 365 -23.45 7.61 -56.86
N ARG A 366 -23.17 8.30 -55.74
CA ARG A 366 -22.22 7.83 -54.71
C ARG A 366 -22.57 6.42 -54.19
N HIS A 367 -23.85 6.10 -54.04
CA HIS A 367 -24.30 4.80 -53.51
C HIS A 367 -24.16 3.65 -54.53
N GLU A 368 -24.08 3.96 -55.81
CA GLU A 368 -23.92 2.98 -56.89
C GLU A 368 -22.44 2.63 -57.14
N LEU A 369 -21.51 3.40 -56.57
CA LEU A 369 -20.09 3.13 -56.65
C LEU A 369 -19.69 1.99 -55.71
N THR A 370 -18.83 1.09 -56.21
CA THR A 370 -18.26 0.02 -55.39
C THR A 370 -17.33 0.60 -54.32
N GLU A 371 -17.50 0.16 -53.08
CA GLU A 371 -16.62 0.53 -51.97
C GLU A 371 -15.15 0.12 -52.25
N ILE A 372 -14.21 1.01 -51.94
CA ILE A 372 -12.77 0.73 -52.01
C ILE A 372 -12.37 0.04 -50.72
N ARG A 373 -12.21 -1.29 -50.76
CA ARG A 373 -11.74 -2.05 -49.59
C ARG A 373 -10.27 -1.75 -49.31
N GLY A 374 -10.00 -1.16 -48.14
CA GLY A 374 -8.65 -0.83 -47.71
C GLY A 374 -7.74 -2.05 -47.52
N GLU A 375 -6.45 -1.89 -47.78
CA GLU A 375 -5.40 -2.88 -47.50
C GLU A 375 -4.38 -2.28 -46.53
N ARG A 376 -4.41 -2.71 -45.27
CA ARG A 376 -3.49 -2.24 -44.22
C ARG A 376 -2.22 -3.08 -44.26
N LEU A 377 -1.06 -2.44 -44.37
CA LEU A 377 0.25 -3.10 -44.43
C LEU A 377 1.15 -2.77 -43.23
N VAL A 378 0.60 -2.10 -42.22
CA VAL A 378 1.35 -1.69 -41.04
C VAL A 378 0.70 -2.18 -39.75
N HIS A 379 1.53 -2.52 -38.77
CA HIS A 379 1.10 -3.01 -37.47
C HIS A 379 2.06 -2.54 -36.38
N ALA A 380 1.66 -2.67 -35.12
CA ALA A 380 2.43 -2.25 -33.95
C ALA A 380 2.35 -3.35 -32.88
N ASP A 381 2.81 -4.56 -33.22
CA ASP A 381 2.72 -5.77 -32.39
C ASP A 381 4.06 -6.53 -32.34
N GLN A 382 5.18 -5.86 -32.65
CA GLN A 382 6.50 -6.49 -32.52
C GLN A 382 6.79 -6.85 -31.06
N SER A 383 7.24 -8.09 -30.83
CA SER A 383 7.64 -8.57 -29.51
C SER A 383 8.85 -7.82 -28.97
N LEU A 384 8.92 -7.61 -27.65
CA LEU A 384 10.02 -6.92 -26.99
C LEU A 384 11.40 -7.54 -27.30
N SER A 385 11.46 -8.88 -27.39
CA SER A 385 12.69 -9.60 -27.76
C SER A 385 13.20 -9.30 -29.17
N HIS A 386 12.31 -8.88 -30.08
CA HIS A 386 12.68 -8.46 -31.44
C HIS A 386 13.14 -6.99 -31.46
N LEU A 387 12.58 -6.17 -30.58
CA LEU A 387 12.91 -4.75 -30.47
C LEU A 387 14.24 -4.50 -29.74
N LEU A 388 14.55 -5.31 -28.72
CA LEU A 388 15.79 -5.19 -27.97
C LEU A 388 16.97 -5.73 -28.78
N LYS A 389 18.05 -4.94 -28.85
CA LYS A 389 19.34 -5.44 -29.31
C LYS A 389 19.88 -6.48 -28.33
N VAL A 390 20.57 -7.48 -28.88
CA VAL A 390 21.25 -8.52 -28.08
C VAL A 390 22.29 -7.85 -27.20
N LYS A 391 22.22 -8.13 -25.90
CA LYS A 391 23.22 -7.65 -24.93
C LYS A 391 24.57 -8.28 -25.25
N THR A 392 25.60 -7.44 -25.40
CA THR A 392 26.98 -7.86 -25.66
C THR A 392 27.87 -7.83 -24.42
N THR A 393 27.41 -7.17 -23.35
CA THR A 393 28.11 -7.09 -22.07
C THR A 393 27.78 -8.25 -21.15
N ASP A 394 28.69 -8.54 -20.24
CA ASP A 394 28.51 -9.54 -19.19
C ASP A 394 27.26 -9.27 -18.34
N PRO A 395 26.48 -10.31 -17.95
CA PRO A 395 25.43 -10.19 -16.95
C PRO A 395 25.91 -9.53 -15.65
N LEU A 396 25.08 -8.68 -15.04
CA LEU A 396 25.34 -8.17 -13.69
C LEU A 396 25.10 -9.27 -12.65
N PHE A 397 25.77 -9.17 -11.51
CA PHE A 397 25.62 -10.03 -10.34
C PHE A 397 25.91 -11.51 -10.64
N GLN A 398 26.90 -11.79 -11.51
CA GLN A 398 27.30 -13.17 -11.86
C GLN A 398 27.81 -14.00 -10.68
N ILE A 399 28.25 -13.35 -9.60
CA ILE A 399 28.68 -14.01 -8.36
C ILE A 399 27.51 -14.73 -7.68
N VAL A 400 26.27 -14.49 -8.10
CA VAL A 400 25.05 -15.07 -7.52
C VAL A 400 24.56 -16.28 -8.32
N PRO A 401 24.44 -17.47 -7.69
CA PRO A 401 23.72 -18.59 -8.29
C PRO A 401 22.29 -18.17 -8.60
N GLN A 402 21.80 -18.42 -9.81
CA GLN A 402 20.39 -18.19 -10.17
C GLN A 402 19.49 -18.93 -9.16
N GLY A 403 18.78 -18.17 -8.31
CA GLY A 403 17.89 -18.69 -7.28
C GLY A 403 16.51 -18.11 -7.49
N LEU A 404 15.51 -18.98 -7.55
CA LEU A 404 14.11 -18.58 -7.36
C LEU A 404 13.97 -17.79 -6.06
N ASP A 405 13.10 -16.77 -6.03
CA ASP A 405 12.76 -16.07 -4.79
C ASP A 405 12.13 -17.07 -3.81
N ILE A 406 12.82 -17.35 -2.70
CA ILE A 406 12.38 -18.33 -1.70
C ILE A 406 11.44 -17.72 -0.65
N ARG A 407 11.30 -16.39 -0.61
CA ARG A 407 10.49 -15.66 0.39
C ARG A 407 9.03 -16.11 0.45
N PRO A 408 8.32 -16.35 -0.66
CA PRO A 408 6.93 -16.83 -0.60
C PRO A 408 6.79 -18.15 0.17
N TYR A 409 7.84 -18.99 0.18
CA TYR A 409 7.85 -20.27 0.87
C TYR A 409 8.17 -20.13 2.36
N ILE A 410 9.04 -19.18 2.71
CA ILE A 410 9.31 -18.80 4.10
C ILE A 410 8.04 -18.22 4.73
N GLU A 411 7.37 -17.29 4.05
CA GLU A 411 6.10 -16.71 4.50
C GLU A 411 4.99 -17.76 4.63
N LEU A 412 4.96 -18.74 3.71
CA LEU A 412 4.03 -19.88 3.79
C LEU A 412 4.29 -20.73 5.04
N PHE A 413 5.56 -21.02 5.36
CA PHE A 413 5.93 -21.72 6.59
C PHE A 413 5.49 -20.96 7.83
N ASP A 414 5.83 -19.67 7.93
CA ASP A 414 5.51 -18.83 9.09
C ASP A 414 3.98 -18.72 9.31
N SER A 415 3.23 -18.51 8.23
CA SER A 415 1.77 -18.42 8.27
C SER A 415 1.11 -19.71 8.76
N GLU A 416 1.50 -20.86 8.20
CA GLU A 416 0.94 -22.15 8.59
C GLU A 416 1.36 -22.58 9.99
N MET A 417 2.61 -22.31 10.38
CA MET A 417 3.10 -22.62 11.71
C MET A 417 2.42 -21.74 12.78
N ALA A 418 2.26 -20.45 12.52
CA ALA A 418 1.55 -19.54 13.42
C ALA A 418 0.10 -19.97 13.66
N LYS A 419 -0.63 -20.37 12.60
CA LYS A 419 -2.00 -20.90 12.73
C LYS A 419 -2.04 -22.13 13.64
N ARG A 420 -1.15 -23.10 13.44
CA ARG A 420 -1.08 -24.32 14.26
C ARG A 420 -0.72 -24.03 15.72
N LEU A 421 0.25 -23.13 15.95
CA LEU A 421 0.66 -22.71 17.29
C LEU A 421 -0.47 -22.07 18.07
N ILE A 422 -1.23 -21.17 17.45
CA ILE A 422 -2.38 -20.52 18.09
C ILE A 422 -3.42 -21.58 18.49
N GLN A 423 -3.80 -22.46 17.56
CA GLN A 423 -4.82 -23.50 17.80
C GLN A 423 -4.45 -24.43 18.96
N ILE A 424 -3.21 -24.95 18.97
CA ILE A 424 -2.80 -25.88 20.03
C ILE A 424 -2.64 -25.19 21.38
N THR A 425 -2.22 -23.92 21.40
CA THR A 425 -2.07 -23.14 22.63
C THR A 425 -3.42 -22.87 23.28
N GLU A 426 -4.40 -22.41 22.51
CA GLU A 426 -5.77 -22.20 22.98
C GLU A 426 -6.40 -23.50 23.51
N LEU A 427 -6.18 -24.62 22.81
CA LEU A 427 -6.67 -25.92 23.24
C LEU A 427 -6.04 -26.36 24.57
N CYS A 428 -4.72 -26.16 24.74
CA CYS A 428 -4.01 -26.49 25.97
C CYS A 428 -4.50 -25.66 27.17
N GLU A 429 -4.70 -24.35 26.99
CA GLU A 429 -5.23 -23.46 28.01
C GLU A 429 -6.66 -23.86 28.41
N LEU A 430 -7.53 -24.06 27.42
CA LEU A 430 -8.91 -24.50 27.63
C LEU A 430 -8.97 -25.78 28.47
N ARG A 431 -8.23 -26.82 28.07
CA ARG A 431 -8.24 -28.12 28.76
C ARG A 431 -7.67 -28.03 30.18
N THR A 432 -6.65 -27.22 30.41
CA THR A 432 -6.10 -27.00 31.76
C THR A 432 -7.12 -26.33 32.67
N ASN A 433 -7.84 -25.32 32.15
CA ASN A 433 -8.88 -24.62 32.90
C ASN A 433 -10.09 -25.51 33.18
N GLU A 434 -10.53 -26.34 32.23
CA GLU A 434 -11.58 -27.34 32.44
C GLU A 434 -11.21 -28.30 33.57
N GLY A 435 -9.98 -28.82 33.59
CA GLY A 435 -9.53 -29.73 34.64
C GLY A 435 -9.54 -29.08 36.03
N ARG A 436 -9.09 -27.82 36.14
CA ARG A 436 -9.18 -27.06 37.40
C ARG A 436 -10.62 -26.81 37.82
N THR A 437 -11.50 -26.49 36.87
CA THR A 437 -12.92 -26.24 37.12
C THR A 437 -13.63 -27.50 37.63
N GLU A 438 -13.36 -28.67 37.05
CA GLU A 438 -13.93 -29.94 37.51
C GLU A 438 -13.48 -30.30 38.93
N LEU A 439 -12.21 -30.06 39.29
CA LEU A 439 -11.73 -30.27 40.65
C LEU A 439 -12.36 -29.28 41.65
N ALA A 440 -12.50 -28.01 41.26
CA ALA A 440 -13.09 -26.98 42.10
C ALA A 440 -14.57 -27.27 42.43
N LYS A 441 -15.34 -27.84 41.49
CA LYS A 441 -16.74 -28.24 41.72
C LYS A 441 -16.90 -29.25 42.85
N VAL A 442 -15.88 -30.07 43.09
CA VAL A 442 -15.87 -31.12 44.12
C VAL A 442 -14.96 -30.79 45.30
N ASP A 443 -14.47 -29.55 45.36
CA ASP A 443 -13.57 -29.02 46.39
C ASP A 443 -12.26 -29.82 46.57
N LEU A 444 -11.74 -30.42 45.49
CA LEU A 444 -10.42 -31.05 45.49
C LEU A 444 -9.34 -30.06 45.05
N PRO A 445 -8.14 -30.08 45.67
CA PRO A 445 -7.68 -31.03 46.69
C PRO A 445 -8.05 -30.69 48.14
N HIS A 446 -8.73 -29.55 48.40
CA HIS A 446 -8.95 -29.01 49.75
C HIS A 446 -9.67 -29.99 50.68
N ALA A 447 -10.76 -30.62 50.20
CA ALA A 447 -11.52 -31.60 50.97
C ALA A 447 -10.68 -32.81 51.44
N LEU A 448 -9.70 -33.22 50.63
CA LEU A 448 -8.80 -34.33 50.97
C LEU A 448 -7.75 -33.91 52.02
N THR A 449 -7.17 -32.73 51.85
CA THR A 449 -6.21 -32.15 52.79
C THR A 449 -6.84 -31.93 54.17
N ALA A 450 -8.08 -31.42 54.21
CA ALA A 450 -8.84 -31.26 55.44
C ALA A 450 -9.07 -32.61 56.16
N TYR A 451 -9.39 -33.67 55.41
CA TYR A 451 -9.57 -35.02 55.98
C TYR A 451 -8.28 -35.58 56.60
N HIS A 452 -7.13 -35.44 55.93
CA HIS A 452 -5.83 -35.87 56.48
C HIS A 452 -5.47 -35.11 57.75
N HIS A 453 -5.69 -33.80 57.77
CA HIS A 453 -5.44 -32.97 58.94
C HIS A 453 -6.29 -33.41 60.15
N HIS A 454 -7.60 -33.60 59.95
CA HIS A 454 -8.50 -34.10 60.98
C HIS A 454 -8.08 -35.48 61.53
N GLN A 455 -7.61 -36.39 60.67
CA GLN A 455 -7.18 -37.73 61.08
C GLN A 455 -5.90 -37.70 61.92
N GLN A 456 -4.91 -36.89 61.53
CA GLN A 456 -3.66 -36.72 62.27
C GLN A 456 -3.89 -36.13 63.66
N GLN A 457 -4.86 -35.23 63.77
CA GLN A 457 -5.20 -34.50 64.99
C GLN A 457 -5.98 -35.34 66.01
N GLN A 458 -6.93 -36.17 65.56
CA GLN A 458 -7.59 -37.16 66.42
C GLN A 458 -6.60 -38.12 67.08
N GLN A 459 -5.46 -38.42 66.44
CA GLN A 459 -4.41 -39.24 67.04
C GLN A 459 -3.59 -38.47 68.08
N GLN A 460 -3.37 -37.17 67.90
CA GLN A 460 -2.59 -36.33 68.82
C GLN A 460 -3.38 -35.94 70.09
N LEU A 461 -4.68 -35.64 69.95
CA LEU A 461 -5.58 -35.32 71.07
C LEU A 461 -5.70 -36.47 72.10
N GLN A 462 -5.48 -37.72 71.67
CA GLN A 462 -5.46 -38.90 72.55
C GLN A 462 -4.20 -39.01 73.43
N THR A 463 -3.18 -38.17 73.22
CA THR A 463 -1.86 -38.30 73.85
C THR A 463 -1.39 -37.12 74.71
N SER A 464 -2.00 -35.93 74.62
CA SER A 464 -1.60 -34.77 75.43
C SER A 464 -2.79 -33.97 75.96
N GLY A 465 -2.91 -33.80 77.28
CA GLY A 465 -3.92 -32.97 77.93
C GLY A 465 -3.61 -31.47 77.89
N GLY A 466 -3.63 -30.87 76.70
CA GLY A 466 -3.37 -29.44 76.44
C GLY A 466 -3.45 -29.14 74.94
N LEU A 467 -3.20 -27.89 74.53
CA LEU A 467 -3.20 -27.51 73.11
C LEU A 467 -2.11 -28.31 72.37
N PRO A 468 -2.45 -29.02 71.27
CA PRO A 468 -1.46 -29.76 70.48
C PRO A 468 -0.27 -28.88 70.06
N GLU A 469 0.95 -29.40 70.19
CA GLU A 469 2.19 -28.66 69.90
C GLU A 469 2.23 -28.14 68.45
N ASP A 470 1.70 -28.93 67.51
CA ASP A 470 1.65 -28.56 66.10
C ASP A 470 0.69 -27.39 65.84
N LEU A 471 -0.46 -27.34 66.52
CA LEU A 471 -1.37 -26.20 66.47
C LEU A 471 -0.72 -24.96 67.09
N TRP A 472 -0.03 -25.10 68.22
CA TRP A 472 0.70 -23.98 68.82
C TRP A 472 1.78 -23.42 67.88
N ARG A 473 2.56 -24.28 67.22
CA ARG A 473 3.56 -23.85 66.23
C ARG A 473 2.94 -23.08 65.07
N GLN A 474 1.75 -23.45 64.61
CA GLN A 474 1.04 -22.73 63.56
C GLN A 474 0.58 -21.34 64.04
N ILE A 475 0.03 -21.24 65.26
CA ILE A 475 -0.35 -19.97 65.89
C ILE A 475 0.89 -19.07 66.07
N GLU A 476 1.97 -19.62 66.62
CA GLU A 476 3.25 -18.92 66.81
C GLU A 476 3.81 -18.44 65.47
N THR A 477 3.68 -19.21 64.39
CA THR A 477 4.10 -18.81 63.05
C THR A 477 3.27 -17.63 62.54
N ILE A 478 1.94 -17.69 62.67
CA ILE A 478 1.03 -16.59 62.30
C ILE A 478 1.36 -15.32 63.09
N GLN A 479 1.66 -15.44 64.38
CA GLN A 479 2.04 -14.32 65.25
C GLN A 479 3.41 -13.74 64.89
N ARG A 480 4.44 -14.59 64.77
CA ARG A 480 5.82 -14.19 64.47
C ARG A 480 5.93 -13.49 63.13
N GLU A 481 5.21 -13.99 62.12
CA GLU A 481 5.20 -13.42 60.78
C GLU A 481 4.19 -12.27 60.63
N GLN A 482 3.48 -11.92 61.72
CA GLN A 482 2.46 -10.86 61.73
C GLN A 482 1.44 -11.00 60.59
N ARG A 483 1.08 -12.25 60.21
CA ARG A 483 0.31 -12.54 58.99
C ARG A 483 -1.02 -11.81 58.95
N ILE A 484 -1.71 -11.67 60.09
CA ILE A 484 -2.99 -10.95 60.17
C ILE A 484 -2.81 -9.46 59.81
N ALA A 485 -1.71 -8.82 60.25
CA ALA A 485 -1.42 -7.42 59.93
C ALA A 485 -1.00 -7.27 58.46
N LEU A 486 -0.13 -8.15 57.96
CA LEU A 486 0.29 -8.15 56.55
C LEU A 486 -0.87 -8.44 55.60
N MET A 487 -1.80 -9.31 55.97
CA MET A 487 -3.01 -9.59 55.22
C MET A 487 -3.92 -8.36 55.10
N LYS A 488 -4.07 -7.59 56.18
CA LYS A 488 -4.80 -6.31 56.14
C LYS A 488 -4.13 -5.32 55.18
N GLN A 489 -2.80 -5.22 55.20
CA GLN A 489 -2.05 -4.37 54.26
C GLN A 489 -2.21 -4.87 52.82
N ALA A 490 -2.07 -6.17 52.58
CA ALA A 490 -2.17 -6.78 51.26
C ALA A 490 -3.52 -6.55 50.59
N ILE A 491 -4.59 -6.39 51.36
CA ILE A 491 -5.92 -6.06 50.87
C ILE A 491 -6.01 -4.62 50.37
N TRP A 492 -5.37 -3.66 51.05
CA TRP A 492 -5.28 -2.29 50.55
C TRP A 492 -4.51 -2.23 49.24
N GLU A 493 -3.38 -2.95 49.16
CA GLU A 493 -2.62 -3.07 47.92
C GLU A 493 -3.44 -3.72 46.79
N LEU A 494 -4.20 -4.78 47.10
CA LEU A 494 -5.09 -5.42 46.12
C LEU A 494 -6.16 -4.46 45.61
N ARG A 495 -6.74 -3.65 46.50
CA ARG A 495 -7.71 -2.62 46.14
C ARG A 495 -7.12 -1.56 45.23
N ASP A 496 -5.91 -1.08 45.55
CA ASP A 496 -5.22 -0.10 44.71
C ASP A 496 -4.96 -0.67 43.30
N LEU A 497 -4.52 -1.93 43.21
CA LEU A 497 -4.32 -2.63 41.93
C LEU A 497 -5.63 -2.79 41.14
N SER A 498 -6.72 -3.16 41.82
CA SER A 498 -8.07 -3.23 41.22
C SER A 498 -8.52 -1.86 40.70
N ASP A 499 -8.33 -0.80 41.48
CA ASP A 499 -8.70 0.56 41.07
C ASP A 499 -7.85 1.04 39.88
N ILE A 500 -6.56 0.72 39.83
CA ILE A 500 -5.68 0.98 38.66
C ILE A 500 -6.19 0.23 37.42
N ALA A 501 -6.50 -1.06 37.55
CA ALA A 501 -7.00 -1.86 36.43
C ALA A 501 -8.34 -1.32 35.90
N LYS A 502 -9.25 -0.98 36.82
CA LYS A 502 -10.58 -0.44 36.48
C LYS A 502 -10.50 0.94 35.83
N THR A 503 -9.72 1.85 36.39
CA THR A 503 -9.53 3.20 35.80
C THR A 503 -8.85 3.13 34.44
N THR A 504 -7.87 2.23 34.27
CA THR A 504 -7.22 2.01 32.96
C THR A 504 -8.21 1.46 31.95
N PHE A 505 -8.98 0.42 32.31
CA PHE A 505 -10.02 -0.14 31.46
C PHE A 505 -11.04 0.91 31.00
N GLN A 506 -11.56 1.71 31.93
CA GLN A 506 -12.54 2.76 31.65
C GLN A 506 -11.99 3.84 30.71
N LYS A 507 -10.69 4.18 30.82
CA LYS A 507 -10.04 5.12 29.89
C LYS A 507 -10.01 4.59 28.46
N ILE A 508 -9.69 3.30 28.29
CA ILE A 508 -9.65 2.68 26.96
C ILE A 508 -11.04 2.68 26.33
N GLU A 509 -12.06 2.28 27.10
CA GLU A 509 -13.45 2.26 26.63
C GLU A 509 -13.94 3.67 26.24
N ALA A 510 -13.72 4.66 27.11
CA ALA A 510 -14.09 6.05 26.85
C ALA A 510 -13.40 6.62 25.60
N GLN A 511 -12.13 6.29 25.36
CA GLN A 511 -11.41 6.75 24.17
C GLN A 511 -12.00 6.16 22.89
N LEU A 512 -12.31 4.87 22.88
CA LEU A 512 -12.93 4.22 21.70
C LEU A 512 -14.31 4.77 21.39
N ASP A 513 -15.12 5.04 22.42
CA ASP A 513 -16.44 5.65 22.25
C ASP A 513 -16.34 7.10 21.77
N PHE A 514 -15.38 7.88 22.30
CA PHE A 514 -15.10 9.24 21.83
C PHE A 514 -14.73 9.26 20.34
N ASP A 515 -13.83 8.37 19.91
CA ASP A 515 -13.40 8.28 18.52
C ASP A 515 -14.56 7.91 17.58
N LEU A 516 -15.43 6.98 18.01
CA LEU A 516 -16.59 6.52 17.23
C LEU A 516 -17.63 7.64 17.07
N GLU A 517 -17.92 8.36 18.15
CA GLU A 517 -18.83 9.50 18.10
C GLU A 517 -18.23 10.65 17.29
N SER A 518 -16.93 10.92 17.44
CA SER A 518 -16.23 11.95 16.66
C SER A 518 -16.24 11.63 15.16
N ASP A 519 -16.01 10.38 14.77
CA ASP A 519 -16.07 9.95 13.37
C ASP A 519 -17.50 10.07 12.80
N ARG A 520 -18.51 9.68 13.59
CA ARG A 520 -19.92 9.80 13.21
C ARG A 520 -20.35 11.25 13.00
N MET A 521 -19.99 12.13 13.92
CA MET A 521 -20.26 13.58 13.82
C MET A 521 -19.58 14.16 12.58
N PHE A 522 -18.30 13.84 12.38
CA PHE A 522 -17.52 14.34 11.26
C PHE A 522 -18.08 13.92 9.89
N ARG A 523 -18.45 12.64 9.73
CA ARG A 523 -19.07 12.12 8.50
C ARG A 523 -20.46 12.68 8.23
N THR A 524 -21.17 13.12 9.28
CA THR A 524 -22.45 13.82 9.13
C THR A 524 -22.25 15.22 8.56
N GLU A 525 -21.17 15.90 8.97
CA GLU A 525 -20.78 17.23 8.47
C GLU A 525 -20.09 17.16 7.09
N HIS A 526 -19.41 16.05 6.80
CA HIS A 526 -18.62 15.83 5.58
C HIS A 526 -18.97 14.48 4.92
N PRO A 527 -20.08 14.41 4.13
CA PRO A 527 -20.54 13.16 3.52
C PRO A 527 -19.59 12.56 2.47
N ASP A 528 -18.71 13.39 1.92
CA ASP A 528 -17.69 13.11 0.93
C ASP A 528 -16.35 12.66 1.55
N PHE A 529 -16.27 12.56 2.88
CA PHE A 529 -15.07 12.06 3.55
C PHE A 529 -14.86 10.54 3.35
N GLU A 530 -13.87 10.18 2.55
CA GLU A 530 -13.50 8.78 2.21
C GLU A 530 -12.45 8.15 3.16
N GLY A 531 -12.21 8.73 4.35
CA GLY A 531 -11.24 8.19 5.33
C GLY A 531 -11.65 6.86 5.97
N HIS A 532 -10.82 6.31 6.86
CA HIS A 532 -11.12 5.02 7.50
C HIS A 532 -12.35 5.09 8.42
N VAL A 533 -13.17 4.03 8.45
CA VAL A 533 -14.36 3.94 9.32
C VAL A 533 -13.94 3.52 10.72
N ALA A 534 -14.20 4.36 11.73
CA ALA A 534 -13.72 4.13 13.09
C ALA A 534 -14.22 2.78 13.67
N GLU A 535 -15.47 2.42 13.42
CA GLU A 535 -16.07 1.16 13.88
C GLU A 535 -15.32 -0.09 13.37
N GLU A 536 -14.89 -0.09 12.12
CA GLU A 536 -14.17 -1.22 11.53
C GLU A 536 -12.75 -1.33 12.07
N VAL A 537 -12.06 -0.18 12.17
CA VAL A 537 -10.68 -0.09 12.67
C VAL A 537 -10.60 -0.51 14.14
N GLN A 538 -11.64 -0.24 14.93
CA GLN A 538 -11.70 -0.52 16.36
C GLN A 538 -12.20 -1.93 16.73
N ARG A 539 -12.77 -2.69 15.80
CA ARG A 539 -13.47 -3.96 16.06
C ARG A 539 -12.66 -4.96 16.91
N ALA A 540 -11.38 -5.14 16.59
CA ALA A 540 -10.50 -6.06 17.32
C ALA A 540 -10.22 -5.60 18.77
N PHE A 541 -10.15 -4.29 19.01
CA PHE A 541 -9.96 -3.74 20.35
C PHE A 541 -11.23 -3.87 21.18
N ARG A 542 -12.41 -3.62 20.59
CA ARG A 542 -13.70 -3.84 21.28
C ARG A 542 -13.90 -5.30 21.69
N ASN A 543 -13.49 -6.26 20.86
CA ASN A 543 -13.49 -7.68 21.24
C ASN A 543 -12.54 -7.98 22.42
N SER A 544 -11.35 -7.37 22.41
CA SER A 544 -10.36 -7.53 23.49
C SER A 544 -10.85 -6.91 24.81
N ILE A 545 -11.50 -5.75 24.75
CA ILE A 545 -12.14 -5.08 25.89
C ILE A 545 -13.27 -5.94 26.46
N ALA A 546 -14.13 -6.52 25.62
CA ALA A 546 -15.19 -7.41 26.08
C ALA A 546 -14.63 -8.61 26.86
N LYS A 547 -13.53 -9.21 26.38
CA LYS A 547 -12.83 -10.28 27.08
C LYS A 547 -12.26 -9.83 28.42
N TYR A 548 -11.61 -8.67 28.47
CA TYR A 548 -11.05 -8.15 29.73
C TYR A 548 -12.13 -7.72 30.73
N ASN A 549 -13.28 -7.21 30.26
CA ASN A 549 -14.41 -6.89 31.12
C ASN A 549 -14.92 -8.14 31.85
N GLN A 550 -15.07 -9.27 31.15
CA GLN A 550 -15.46 -10.54 31.77
C GLN A 550 -14.48 -10.98 32.86
N LEU A 551 -13.17 -10.90 32.59
CA LEU A 551 -12.13 -11.27 33.56
C LEU A 551 -12.15 -10.33 34.78
N LEU A 552 -12.28 -9.03 34.57
CA LEU A 552 -12.34 -8.04 35.66
C LEU A 552 -13.61 -8.19 36.49
N GLN A 553 -14.76 -8.52 35.90
CA GLN A 553 -15.99 -8.79 36.65
C GLN A 553 -15.87 -10.02 37.55
N VAL A 554 -15.25 -11.09 37.06
CA VAL A 554 -14.98 -12.29 37.86
C VAL A 554 -14.03 -11.97 39.02
N ALA A 555 -12.94 -11.23 38.74
CA ALA A 555 -12.00 -10.80 39.76
C ALA A 555 -12.67 -9.91 40.82
N GLN A 556 -13.50 -8.96 40.39
CA GLN A 556 -14.25 -8.07 41.29
C GLN A 556 -15.19 -8.83 42.23
N GLY A 557 -15.86 -9.89 41.76
CA GLY A 557 -16.67 -10.76 42.62
C GLY A 557 -15.84 -11.53 43.66
N GLY A 558 -14.63 -11.96 43.28
CA GLY A 558 -13.64 -12.54 44.19
C GLY A 558 -13.17 -11.54 45.24
N ASP A 559 -12.81 -10.33 44.82
CA ASP A 559 -12.34 -9.25 45.69
C ASP A 559 -13.41 -8.81 46.70
N GLU A 560 -14.67 -8.69 46.26
CA GLU A 560 -15.79 -8.37 47.17
C GLU A 560 -16.00 -9.47 48.21
N THR A 561 -15.83 -10.73 47.82
CA THR A 561 -15.90 -11.88 48.74
C THR A 561 -14.75 -11.85 49.75
N LEU A 562 -13.54 -11.50 49.31
CA LEU A 562 -12.37 -11.36 50.19
C LEU A 562 -12.54 -10.21 51.17
N LEU A 563 -13.03 -9.05 50.72
CA LEU A 563 -13.34 -7.90 51.58
C LEU A 563 -14.38 -8.24 52.65
N LYS A 564 -15.48 -8.92 52.26
CA LYS A 564 -16.50 -9.38 53.22
C LYS A 564 -15.95 -10.40 54.22
N ARG A 565 -15.00 -11.26 53.82
CA ARG A 565 -14.34 -12.20 54.74
C ARG A 565 -13.34 -11.50 55.66
N LEU A 566 -12.69 -10.43 55.20
CA LEU A 566 -11.85 -9.58 56.04
C LEU A 566 -12.65 -8.85 57.13
N ASP A 567 -13.82 -8.30 56.81
CA ASP A 567 -14.66 -7.66 57.83
C ASP A 567 -15.03 -8.64 58.96
N LYS A 568 -15.13 -9.94 58.63
CA LYS A 568 -15.33 -11.01 59.62
C LYS A 568 -14.08 -11.34 60.43
N LEU A 569 -12.86 -11.05 59.94
CA LEU A 569 -11.62 -11.24 60.72
C LEU A 569 -11.60 -10.36 61.97
N ASP A 570 -12.11 -9.13 61.87
CA ASP A 570 -12.17 -8.19 63.01
C ASP A 570 -13.41 -8.40 63.90
N ALA A 571 -14.53 -8.85 63.31
CA ALA A 571 -15.79 -9.06 64.02
C ALA A 571 -15.87 -10.42 64.73
N ASN A 572 -15.25 -11.48 64.19
CA ASN A 572 -15.41 -12.83 64.72
C ASN A 572 -14.41 -13.12 65.86
N PRO A 573 -14.89 -13.48 67.07
CA PRO A 573 -14.02 -13.74 68.21
C PRO A 573 -13.01 -14.88 68.01
N LYS A 574 -13.23 -15.81 67.05
CA LYS A 574 -12.30 -16.92 66.79
C LYS A 574 -10.88 -16.45 66.41
N PHE A 575 -10.76 -15.32 65.70
CA PHE A 575 -9.45 -14.80 65.29
C PHE A 575 -8.69 -14.11 66.42
N LYS A 576 -9.38 -13.70 67.49
CA LYS A 576 -8.73 -13.20 68.72
C LYS A 576 -8.00 -14.32 69.45
N LEU A 577 -8.45 -15.58 69.31
CA LEU A 577 -7.77 -16.74 69.88
C LEU A 577 -6.36 -16.90 69.32
N LEU A 578 -6.14 -16.55 68.03
CA LEU A 578 -4.82 -16.59 67.40
C LEU A 578 -3.84 -15.54 67.96
N GLN A 579 -4.30 -14.59 68.76
CA GLN A 579 -3.48 -13.55 69.39
C GLN A 579 -3.15 -13.87 70.86
N PHE A 580 -3.70 -14.96 71.40
CA PHE A 580 -3.47 -15.37 72.78
C PHE A 580 -2.13 -16.10 72.93
N GLN A 581 -1.55 -15.99 74.13
CA GLN A 581 -0.36 -16.76 74.51
C GLN A 581 -0.76 -18.21 74.82
N ARG A 582 0.19 -19.14 74.70
CA ARG A 582 -0.05 -20.58 74.89
C ARG A 582 -0.77 -20.91 76.20
N SER A 583 -0.31 -20.31 77.29
CA SER A 583 -0.90 -20.48 78.62
C SER A 583 -2.37 -20.04 78.71
N GLN A 584 -2.79 -19.07 77.89
CA GLN A 584 -4.17 -18.61 77.83
C GLN A 584 -5.06 -19.54 77.00
N LEU A 585 -4.51 -20.15 75.95
CA LEU A 585 -5.20 -21.15 75.14
C LEU A 585 -5.36 -22.49 75.86
N ASP A 586 -4.33 -22.92 76.60
CA ASP A 586 -4.38 -24.15 77.40
C ASP A 586 -5.47 -24.11 78.50
N ILE A 587 -5.81 -22.92 79.02
CA ILE A 587 -6.89 -22.73 80.00
C ILE A 587 -8.29 -22.84 79.37
N LEU A 588 -8.43 -22.58 78.06
CA LEU A 588 -9.70 -22.63 77.33
C LEU A 588 -10.07 -24.05 76.87
N LEU A 589 -9.16 -25.01 77.04
CA LEU A 589 -9.36 -26.41 76.68
C LEU A 589 -9.83 -27.21 77.90
N PRO A 590 -10.98 -27.92 77.83
CA PRO A 590 -11.38 -28.80 78.90
C PRO A 590 -10.36 -29.93 79.05
N GLY A 591 -9.79 -30.09 80.25
CA GLY A 591 -8.92 -31.22 80.57
C GLY A 591 -9.64 -32.55 80.33
N ALA A 592 -9.03 -33.43 79.52
CA ALA A 592 -9.60 -34.72 79.14
C ALA A 592 -9.99 -35.53 80.39
N THR A 593 -11.28 -35.80 80.55
CA THR A 593 -11.76 -36.87 81.45
C THR A 593 -11.68 -38.18 80.69
N GLU A 594 -10.90 -39.12 81.24
CA GLU A 594 -10.74 -40.48 80.73
C GLU A 594 -12.09 -41.21 80.71
N GLY A 595 -12.77 -41.24 79.55
CA GLY A 595 -14.11 -41.86 79.55
C GLY A 595 -14.88 -41.93 78.24
N ASN A 596 -14.24 -41.89 77.07
CA ASN A 596 -14.83 -42.46 75.84
C ASN A 596 -13.80 -42.44 74.71
N ARG A 597 -13.29 -43.62 74.32
CA ARG A 597 -12.50 -43.80 73.10
C ARG A 597 -13.43 -44.21 71.96
N PRO A 598 -13.74 -43.34 70.97
CA PRO A 598 -14.35 -43.80 69.75
C PRO A 598 -13.31 -44.57 68.92
N THR A 599 -13.71 -45.73 68.41
CA THR A 599 -12.91 -46.56 67.49
C THR A 599 -12.63 -45.79 66.20
N THR A 600 -11.36 -45.69 65.80
CA THR A 600 -10.89 -45.00 64.58
C THR A 600 -11.33 -45.74 63.32
N ASN A 601 -12.46 -45.36 62.72
CA ASN A 601 -12.85 -45.78 61.37
C ASN A 601 -12.21 -44.83 60.35
N THR A 602 -11.07 -45.22 59.76
CA THR A 602 -10.33 -44.41 58.78
C THR A 602 -10.54 -44.94 57.37
N PHE A 603 -10.76 -44.05 56.40
CA PHE A 603 -10.89 -44.37 54.97
C PHE A 603 -9.54 -44.18 54.25
N ASP A 604 -9.15 -45.14 53.42
CA ASP A 604 -7.90 -45.07 52.65
C ASP A 604 -8.05 -44.09 51.47
N THR A 605 -7.28 -43.01 51.53
CA THR A 605 -7.28 -41.88 50.58
C THR A 605 -6.07 -41.88 49.65
N SER A 606 -5.18 -42.88 49.77
CA SER A 606 -3.93 -42.98 49.01
C SER A 606 -4.16 -43.00 47.49
N ALA A 607 -5.22 -43.67 47.03
CA ALA A 607 -5.58 -43.76 45.62
C ALA A 607 -5.96 -42.38 45.03
N LEU A 608 -6.81 -41.61 45.73
CA LEU A 608 -7.25 -40.29 45.29
C LEU A 608 -6.10 -39.27 45.32
N SER A 609 -5.27 -39.30 46.36
CA SER A 609 -4.06 -38.47 46.47
C SER A 609 -3.10 -38.72 45.30
N ARG A 610 -2.86 -40.00 44.95
CA ARG A 610 -2.01 -40.37 43.82
C ARG A 610 -2.55 -39.84 42.48
N LEU A 611 -3.85 -39.96 42.24
CA LEU A 611 -4.49 -39.49 41.00
C LEU A 611 -4.43 -37.96 40.86
N LEU A 612 -4.57 -37.21 41.95
CA LEU A 612 -4.45 -35.74 41.95
C LEU A 612 -3.00 -35.29 41.65
N VAL A 613 -2.01 -36.00 42.21
CA VAL A 613 -0.59 -35.77 41.88
C VAL A 613 -0.32 -36.10 40.41
N GLU A 614 -0.89 -37.19 39.89
CA GLU A 614 -0.78 -37.57 38.48
C GLU A 614 -1.36 -36.49 37.56
N LEU A 615 -2.52 -35.91 37.91
CA LEU A 615 -3.14 -34.82 37.14
C LEU A 615 -2.31 -33.53 37.18
N SER A 616 -1.76 -33.18 38.34
CA SER A 616 -0.83 -32.05 38.47
C SER A 616 0.41 -32.25 37.59
N SER A 617 0.98 -33.46 37.61
CA SER A 617 2.12 -33.80 36.75
C SER A 617 1.79 -33.72 35.26
N LEU A 618 0.54 -34.04 34.88
CA LEU A 618 0.04 -33.95 33.52
C LEU A 618 -0.06 -32.48 33.07
N PHE A 619 -0.49 -31.56 33.94
CA PHE A 619 -0.48 -30.12 33.66
C PHE A 619 0.93 -29.56 33.51
N THR A 620 1.86 -29.91 34.42
CA THR A 620 3.25 -29.47 34.31
C THR A 620 3.89 -29.99 33.02
N ARG A 621 3.62 -31.25 32.66
CA ARG A 621 4.11 -31.84 31.40
C ARG A 621 3.56 -31.14 30.17
N ARG A 622 2.31 -30.66 30.22
CA ARG A 622 1.72 -29.88 29.11
C ARG A 622 2.46 -28.56 28.92
N GLU A 623 2.72 -27.84 30.01
CA GLU A 623 3.44 -26.57 29.98
C GLU A 623 4.86 -26.75 29.44
N THR A 624 5.57 -27.81 29.86
CA THR A 624 6.92 -28.09 29.34
C THR A 624 6.92 -28.46 27.85
N LEU A 625 5.95 -29.27 27.39
CA LEU A 625 5.80 -29.58 25.97
C LEU A 625 5.48 -28.34 25.13
N LEU A 626 4.61 -27.46 25.63
CA LEU A 626 4.21 -26.24 24.94
C LEU A 626 5.37 -25.25 24.83
N ASN A 627 6.14 -25.06 25.91
CA ASN A 627 7.35 -24.25 25.89
C ASN A 627 8.40 -24.83 24.94
N SER A 628 8.61 -26.15 24.96
CA SER A 628 9.53 -26.83 24.03
C SER A 628 9.12 -26.65 22.57
N LEU A 629 7.83 -26.66 22.25
CA LEU A 629 7.33 -26.40 20.91
C LEU A 629 7.61 -24.96 20.48
N HIS A 630 7.30 -23.99 21.33
CA HIS A 630 7.54 -22.59 21.05
C HIS A 630 9.03 -22.29 20.82
N ASP A 631 9.91 -22.83 21.67
CA ASP A 631 11.36 -22.66 21.54
C ASP A 631 11.90 -23.34 20.28
N SER A 632 11.40 -24.53 19.95
CA SER A 632 11.80 -25.26 18.75
C SER A 632 11.41 -24.50 17.48
N VAL A 633 10.21 -23.92 17.41
CA VAL A 633 9.79 -23.10 16.26
C VAL A 633 10.59 -21.81 16.18
N LYS A 634 10.80 -21.12 17.31
CA LYS A 634 11.53 -19.84 17.36
C LYS A 634 12.99 -19.96 16.91
N THR A 635 13.60 -21.11 17.13
CA THR A 635 15.01 -21.37 16.79
C THR A 635 15.20 -22.13 15.47
N PHE A 636 14.10 -22.47 14.79
CA PHE A 636 14.15 -23.20 13.53
C PHE A 636 14.55 -22.29 12.37
N ASP A 637 15.64 -22.64 11.71
CA ASP A 637 16.14 -21.96 10.52
C ASP A 637 15.48 -22.58 9.27
N ILE A 638 14.40 -21.95 8.82
CA ILE A 638 13.68 -22.39 7.61
C ILE A 638 14.51 -22.16 6.35
N ASP A 639 15.38 -21.15 6.32
CA ASP A 639 16.22 -20.84 5.17
C ASP A 639 17.19 -22.00 4.90
N ALA A 640 17.94 -22.40 5.93
CA ALA A 640 18.84 -23.55 5.86
C ALA A 640 18.11 -24.88 5.57
N ALA A 641 16.87 -25.03 6.06
CA ALA A 641 16.05 -26.21 5.79
C ALA A 641 15.61 -26.28 4.32
N LEU A 642 15.24 -25.16 3.70
CA LEU A 642 14.87 -25.10 2.29
C LEU A 642 16.08 -25.34 1.39
N GLU A 643 17.24 -24.77 1.73
CA GLU A 643 18.49 -24.96 0.98
C GLU A 643 18.98 -26.41 1.01
N SER A 644 18.82 -27.11 2.13
CA SER A 644 19.24 -28.50 2.27
C SER A 644 18.28 -29.51 1.63
N GLN A 645 16.98 -29.20 1.57
CA GLN A 645 15.95 -30.12 1.07
C GLN A 645 15.66 -29.98 -0.43
N VAL A 646 15.94 -28.81 -1.04
CA VAL A 646 15.71 -28.58 -2.46
C VAL A 646 16.99 -28.85 -3.24
N ASP A 647 16.92 -29.77 -4.21
CA ASP A 647 18.05 -30.09 -5.07
C ASP A 647 18.49 -28.84 -5.86
N PRO A 648 19.77 -28.44 -5.78
CA PRO A 648 20.28 -27.27 -6.49
C PRO A 648 20.10 -27.35 -8.01
N THR A 649 19.89 -28.54 -8.58
CA THR A 649 19.62 -28.78 -10.00
C THR A 649 18.12 -28.77 -10.36
N ASN A 650 17.22 -28.77 -9.38
CA ASN A 650 15.76 -28.82 -9.57
C ASN A 650 15.02 -27.82 -8.64
N LYS A 651 15.27 -26.53 -8.89
CA LYS A 651 14.62 -25.41 -8.18
C LYS A 651 13.26 -25.09 -8.79
N THR A 652 12.25 -25.91 -8.52
CA THR A 652 10.86 -25.68 -8.96
C THR A 652 9.97 -25.26 -7.78
N ASP A 653 8.89 -24.51 -8.05
CA ASP A 653 7.91 -24.12 -7.04
C ASP A 653 7.38 -25.33 -6.25
N GLN A 654 7.13 -26.44 -6.94
CA GLN A 654 6.65 -27.67 -6.32
C GLN A 654 7.68 -28.27 -5.35
N ALA A 655 8.98 -28.18 -5.66
CA ALA A 655 10.03 -28.66 -4.77
C ALA A 655 10.11 -27.83 -3.49
N TYR A 656 10.03 -26.50 -3.60
CA TYR A 656 10.02 -25.61 -2.43
C TYR A 656 8.75 -25.78 -1.58
N GLN A 657 7.57 -25.90 -2.19
CA GLN A 657 6.34 -26.20 -1.44
C GLN A 657 6.44 -27.52 -0.68
N GLN A 658 7.01 -28.55 -1.30
CA GLN A 658 7.20 -29.84 -0.65
C GLN A 658 8.20 -29.76 0.51
N ALA A 659 9.27 -28.98 0.36
CA ALA A 659 10.25 -28.73 1.43
C ALA A 659 9.62 -27.99 2.62
N VAL A 660 8.78 -26.96 2.39
CA VAL A 660 8.01 -26.30 3.46
C VAL A 660 7.13 -27.30 4.21
N LEU A 661 6.38 -28.13 3.48
CA LEU A 661 5.51 -29.15 4.10
C LEU A 661 6.30 -30.16 4.94
N ASN A 662 7.50 -30.54 4.50
CA ASN A 662 8.36 -31.45 5.25
C ASN A 662 8.93 -30.78 6.51
N SER A 663 9.32 -29.51 6.43
CA SER A 663 9.75 -28.70 7.57
C SER A 663 8.63 -28.47 8.59
N ILE A 664 7.37 -28.35 8.17
CA ILE A 664 6.23 -28.31 9.12
C ILE A 664 6.08 -29.68 9.80
N LYS A 665 6.18 -30.77 9.04
CA LYS A 665 6.03 -32.14 9.57
C LYS A 665 7.08 -32.52 10.61
N SER A 666 8.26 -31.91 10.63
CA SER A 666 9.26 -32.21 11.67
C SER A 666 8.78 -31.87 13.08
N PHE A 667 7.75 -31.02 13.22
CA PHE A 667 7.13 -30.67 14.50
C PHE A 667 5.96 -31.58 14.90
N ASP A 668 5.48 -32.46 14.01
CA ASP A 668 4.28 -33.29 14.25
C ASP A 668 4.42 -34.15 15.53
N GLY A 669 5.64 -34.58 15.89
CA GLY A 669 5.90 -35.32 17.13
C GLY A 669 5.58 -34.52 18.41
N LEU A 670 5.86 -33.21 18.41
CA LEU A 670 5.53 -32.33 19.55
C LEU A 670 4.03 -32.04 19.61
N PHE A 671 3.40 -31.81 18.45
CA PHE A 671 1.94 -31.65 18.37
C PHE A 671 1.21 -32.92 18.85
N GLN A 672 1.66 -34.10 18.43
CA GLN A 672 1.09 -35.36 18.88
C GLN A 672 1.29 -35.56 20.39
N GLY A 673 2.47 -35.22 20.93
CA GLY A 673 2.73 -35.30 22.36
C GLY A 673 1.80 -34.42 23.21
N LEU A 674 1.44 -33.23 22.71
CA LEU A 674 0.45 -32.35 23.34
C LEU A 674 -0.96 -32.92 23.25
N GLN A 675 -1.33 -33.48 22.10
CA GLN A 675 -2.64 -34.11 21.91
C GLN A 675 -2.81 -35.35 22.82
N ASP A 676 -1.82 -36.22 22.88
CA ASP A 676 -1.82 -37.40 23.75
C ASP A 676 -1.95 -37.00 25.23
N ASN A 677 -1.27 -35.93 25.64
CA ASN A 677 -1.40 -35.36 26.99
C ASN A 677 -2.82 -34.86 27.27
N ILE A 678 -3.45 -34.18 26.32
CA ILE A 678 -4.84 -33.71 26.43
C ILE A 678 -5.79 -34.90 26.56
N ASP A 679 -5.63 -35.93 25.73
CA ASP A 679 -6.51 -37.10 25.72
C ASP A 679 -6.39 -37.92 27.01
N GLN A 680 -5.18 -38.02 27.59
CA GLN A 680 -4.95 -38.63 28.90
C GLN A 680 -5.72 -37.94 30.03
N GLN A 681 -5.88 -36.61 29.97
CA GLN A 681 -6.58 -35.85 31.00
C GLN A 681 -8.05 -36.29 31.15
N VAL A 682 -8.73 -36.59 30.04
CA VAL A 682 -10.15 -36.97 30.05
C VAL A 682 -10.38 -38.25 30.84
N GLY A 683 -9.53 -39.26 30.64
CA GLY A 683 -9.61 -40.53 31.37
C GLY A 683 -9.24 -40.37 32.85
N LEU A 684 -8.23 -39.56 33.14
CA LEU A 684 -7.76 -39.32 34.50
C LEU A 684 -8.81 -38.56 35.35
N LEU A 685 -9.41 -37.50 34.81
CA LEU A 685 -10.48 -36.76 35.48
C LEU A 685 -11.70 -37.63 35.79
N ARG A 686 -12.12 -38.48 34.85
CA ARG A 686 -13.22 -39.43 35.09
C ARG A 686 -12.92 -40.36 36.28
N THR A 687 -11.68 -40.82 36.38
CA THR A 687 -11.24 -41.71 37.47
C THR A 687 -11.18 -40.96 38.80
N ILE A 688 -10.68 -39.72 38.81
CA ILE A 688 -10.65 -38.85 40.00
C ILE A 688 -12.06 -38.60 40.53
N LEU A 689 -13.00 -38.22 39.67
CA LEU A 689 -14.37 -37.92 40.08
C LEU A 689 -15.07 -39.16 40.67
N SER A 690 -14.87 -40.34 40.08
CA SER A 690 -15.42 -41.59 40.61
C SER A 690 -14.84 -41.98 41.98
N GLU A 691 -13.52 -41.83 42.19
CA GLU A 691 -12.93 -42.08 43.50
C GLU A 691 -13.31 -41.01 44.54
N ASN A 692 -13.54 -39.77 44.10
CA ASN A 692 -14.03 -38.71 44.97
C ASN A 692 -15.47 -38.98 45.47
N GLU A 693 -16.35 -39.52 44.62
CA GLU A 693 -17.70 -39.95 45.07
C GLU A 693 -17.62 -41.01 46.19
N ARG A 694 -16.68 -41.95 46.08
CA ARG A 694 -16.42 -42.96 47.12
C ARG A 694 -15.90 -42.31 48.41
N PHE A 695 -15.00 -41.35 48.29
CA PHE A 695 -14.48 -40.57 49.42
C PHE A 695 -15.57 -39.76 50.12
N GLN A 696 -16.39 -38.99 49.39
CA GLN A 696 -17.48 -38.19 49.95
C GLN A 696 -18.51 -39.07 50.69
N THR A 697 -18.90 -40.22 50.09
CA THR A 697 -19.82 -41.18 50.72
C THR A 697 -19.25 -41.75 52.03
N ALA A 698 -17.93 -41.98 52.10
CA ALA A 698 -17.28 -42.47 53.30
C ALA A 698 -17.18 -41.38 54.39
N GLN A 699 -16.90 -40.14 53.99
CA GLN A 699 -16.80 -38.99 54.89
C GLN A 699 -18.14 -38.67 55.56
N GLU A 700 -19.26 -38.68 54.82
CA GLU A 700 -20.61 -38.45 55.36
C GLU A 700 -20.99 -39.47 56.45
N ARG A 701 -20.59 -40.73 56.28
CA ARG A 701 -20.83 -41.79 57.28
C ARG A 701 -20.03 -41.60 58.57
N ILE A 702 -18.82 -41.03 58.47
CA ILE A 702 -17.94 -40.80 59.63
C ILE A 702 -18.40 -39.56 60.42
N ASN A 703 -18.81 -38.49 59.72
CA ASN A 703 -19.24 -37.23 60.35
C ASN A 703 -20.60 -37.31 61.06
N GLY A 704 -21.47 -38.28 60.69
CA GLY A 704 -22.76 -38.51 61.36
C GLY A 704 -22.70 -39.03 62.80
N ILE A 705 -21.51 -39.41 63.30
CA ILE A 705 -21.34 -40.11 64.60
C ILE A 705 -20.77 -39.19 65.71
N ASN A 706 -20.12 -38.06 65.39
CA ASN A 706 -19.28 -37.30 66.34
C ASN A 706 -19.72 -35.83 66.60
N GLN A 707 -21.01 -35.55 66.78
CA GLN A 707 -21.53 -34.17 66.81
C GLN A 707 -21.60 -33.45 68.19
N SER A 708 -20.93 -33.86 69.27
CA SER A 708 -21.25 -33.26 70.60
C SER A 708 -20.13 -33.05 71.65
N GLY A 709 -18.86 -32.86 71.26
CA GLY A 709 -17.75 -32.87 72.24
C GLY A 709 -16.88 -31.62 72.47
N GLU A 710 -16.42 -30.90 71.44
CA GLU A 710 -15.22 -30.04 71.58
C GLU A 710 -15.38 -28.70 70.85
N SER A 711 -15.60 -27.60 71.60
CA SER A 711 -16.01 -26.31 71.00
C SER A 711 -14.85 -25.34 70.73
N CYS A 712 -13.66 -25.50 71.31
CA CYS A 712 -12.59 -24.49 71.22
C CYS A 712 -11.50 -24.83 70.19
N ILE A 713 -11.08 -26.10 70.11
CA ILE A 713 -10.05 -26.55 69.15
C ILE A 713 -10.50 -26.38 67.69
N PRO A 714 -11.73 -26.80 67.31
CA PRO A 714 -12.22 -26.55 65.95
C PRO A 714 -12.33 -25.07 65.61
N MET A 715 -12.59 -24.18 66.58
CA MET A 715 -12.63 -22.73 66.34
C MET A 715 -11.24 -22.14 66.06
N ILE A 716 -10.19 -22.66 66.71
CA ILE A 716 -8.81 -22.24 66.47
C ILE A 716 -8.34 -22.74 65.11
N GLU A 717 -8.65 -23.99 64.76
CA GLU A 717 -8.38 -24.58 63.45
C GLU A 717 -9.09 -23.81 62.33
N ASP A 718 -10.39 -23.58 62.48
CA ASP A 718 -11.20 -22.79 61.55
C ASP A 718 -10.71 -21.33 61.44
N ALA A 719 -10.04 -20.81 62.47
CA ALA A 719 -9.39 -19.49 62.40
C ALA A 719 -8.04 -19.55 61.66
N ILE A 720 -7.23 -20.58 61.91
CA ILE A 720 -5.92 -20.78 61.24
C ILE A 720 -6.13 -21.03 59.75
N GLU A 721 -7.03 -21.95 59.41
CA GLU A 721 -7.39 -22.30 58.04
C GLU A 721 -7.91 -21.09 57.28
N ASP A 722 -8.82 -20.30 57.86
CA ASP A 722 -9.30 -19.06 57.25
C ASP A 722 -8.16 -18.08 56.99
N VAL A 723 -7.18 -17.93 57.90
CA VAL A 723 -6.03 -17.04 57.69
C VAL A 723 -5.15 -17.52 56.53
N TYR A 724 -4.88 -18.82 56.42
CA TYR A 724 -4.09 -19.36 55.31
C TYR A 724 -4.85 -19.27 53.98
N ASN A 725 -6.13 -19.62 53.96
CA ASN A 725 -6.98 -19.54 52.77
C ASN A 725 -7.11 -18.10 52.28
N LEU A 726 -7.31 -17.13 53.19
CA LEU A 726 -7.35 -15.72 52.83
C LEU A 726 -6.01 -15.22 52.30
N THR A 727 -4.89 -15.65 52.91
CA THR A 727 -3.56 -15.29 52.40
C THR A 727 -3.35 -15.82 50.97
N ASN A 728 -3.71 -17.08 50.70
CA ASN A 728 -3.57 -17.69 49.38
C ASN A 728 -4.44 -16.99 48.33
N HIS A 729 -5.71 -16.70 48.64
CA HIS A 729 -6.59 -16.00 47.72
C HIS A 729 -6.13 -14.55 47.44
N LEU A 730 -5.52 -13.88 48.43
CA LEU A 730 -4.95 -12.55 48.21
C LEU A 730 -3.73 -12.57 47.31
N ASP A 731 -2.86 -13.57 47.46
CA ASP A 731 -1.73 -13.75 46.57
C ASP A 731 -2.16 -14.07 45.14
N GLU A 732 -3.22 -14.86 44.97
CA GLU A 732 -3.83 -15.13 43.66
C GLU A 732 -4.41 -13.85 43.02
N GLY A 733 -5.18 -13.07 43.78
CA GLY A 733 -5.70 -11.78 43.33
C GLY A 733 -4.59 -10.81 42.91
N LYS A 734 -3.54 -10.68 43.72
CA LYS A 734 -2.37 -9.84 43.39
C LYS A 734 -1.65 -10.32 42.13
N ARG A 735 -1.45 -11.63 41.96
CA ARG A 735 -0.86 -12.20 40.74
C ARG A 735 -1.71 -11.91 39.51
N PHE A 736 -3.03 -12.04 39.63
CA PHE A 736 -3.96 -11.69 38.55
C PHE A 736 -3.78 -10.23 38.13
N TYR A 737 -3.82 -9.29 39.07
CA TYR A 737 -3.71 -7.86 38.73
C TYR A 737 -2.34 -7.48 38.18
N ASN A 738 -1.26 -8.06 38.71
CA ASN A 738 0.09 -7.89 38.18
C ASN A 738 0.25 -8.38 36.74
N ILE A 739 -0.61 -9.29 36.27
CA ILE A 739 -0.64 -9.76 34.88
C ILE A 739 -1.57 -8.90 34.02
N ILE A 740 -2.74 -8.51 34.54
CA ILE A 740 -3.76 -7.82 33.74
C ILE A 740 -3.43 -6.35 33.51
N ILE A 741 -2.82 -5.66 34.48
CA ILE A 741 -2.50 -4.23 34.38
C ILE A 741 -1.54 -3.98 33.20
N PRO A 742 -0.40 -4.68 33.06
CA PRO A 742 0.48 -4.49 31.90
C PRO A 742 -0.20 -4.77 30.55
N LYS A 743 -1.15 -5.73 30.51
CA LYS A 743 -1.93 -6.03 29.29
C LYS A 743 -2.89 -4.88 28.94
N LEU A 744 -3.54 -4.28 29.94
CA LEU A 744 -4.39 -3.11 29.76
C LEU A 744 -3.57 -1.89 29.36
N GLU A 745 -2.42 -1.65 29.98
CA GLU A 745 -1.51 -0.56 29.60
C GLU A 745 -1.06 -0.69 28.14
N LYS A 746 -0.67 -1.89 27.71
CA LYS A 746 -0.32 -2.13 26.30
C LYS A 746 -1.50 -1.82 25.37
N LEU A 747 -2.72 -2.23 25.73
CA LEU A 747 -3.92 -1.94 24.96
C LEU A 747 -4.22 -0.42 24.91
N THR A 748 -4.01 0.30 26.01
CA THR A 748 -4.13 1.77 26.07
C THR A 748 -3.24 2.45 25.04
N HIS A 749 -1.97 2.05 24.94
CA HIS A 749 -1.06 2.62 23.94
C HIS A 749 -1.53 2.32 22.51
N GLN A 750 -1.93 1.07 22.25
CA GLN A 750 -2.41 0.66 20.92
C GLN A 750 -3.69 1.39 20.49
N VAL A 751 -4.60 1.64 21.43
CA VAL A 751 -5.81 2.44 21.17
C VAL A 751 -5.43 3.89 20.94
N GLY A 752 -4.56 4.48 21.76
CA GLY A 752 -4.07 5.85 21.58
C GLY A 752 -3.45 6.11 20.19
N ASP A 753 -2.62 5.20 19.69
CA ASP A 753 -2.02 5.28 18.34
C ASP A 753 -3.07 5.26 17.22
N VAL A 754 -4.17 4.52 17.42
CA VAL A 754 -5.28 4.45 16.45
C VAL A 754 -6.11 5.73 16.52
N SER A 755 -6.46 6.19 17.72
CA SER A 755 -7.18 7.44 17.94
C SER A 755 -6.46 8.64 17.33
N ALA A 756 -5.14 8.72 17.52
CA ALA A 756 -4.31 9.78 16.95
C ALA A 756 -4.34 9.78 15.41
N ARG A 757 -4.25 8.60 14.78
CA ARG A 757 -4.34 8.48 13.32
C ARG A 757 -5.70 8.91 12.78
N LEU A 758 -6.79 8.45 13.39
CA LEU A 758 -8.14 8.84 12.99
C LEU A 758 -8.36 10.35 13.15
N ALA A 759 -7.77 10.96 14.18
CA ALA A 759 -7.82 12.42 14.36
C ALA A 759 -7.02 13.16 13.29
N VAL A 760 -5.82 12.69 12.93
CA VAL A 760 -4.98 13.28 11.87
C VAL A 760 -5.69 13.23 10.52
N GLU A 761 -6.30 12.11 10.13
CA GLU A 761 -7.04 11.99 8.86
C GLU A 761 -8.15 13.06 8.75
N ARG A 762 -8.88 13.31 9.84
CA ARG A 762 -9.92 14.34 9.89
C ARG A 762 -9.35 15.77 9.82
N LEU A 763 -8.20 16.01 10.44
CA LEU A 763 -7.51 17.30 10.36
C LEU A 763 -7.00 17.59 8.94
N GLU A 764 -6.34 16.60 8.31
CA GLU A 764 -5.86 16.72 6.94
C GLU A 764 -7.00 17.00 5.95
N TYR A 765 -8.15 16.34 6.13
CA TYR A 765 -9.34 16.64 5.34
C TYR A 765 -9.82 18.08 5.52
N ASN A 766 -9.92 18.56 6.76
CA ASN A 766 -10.36 19.92 7.05
C ASN A 766 -9.39 20.97 6.48
N ASP A 767 -8.09 20.72 6.55
CA ASP A 767 -7.06 21.60 6.00
C ASP A 767 -7.17 21.67 4.47
N LEU A 768 -7.37 20.52 3.81
CA LEU A 768 -7.60 20.47 2.36
C LEU A 768 -8.89 21.21 1.97
N ALA A 769 -9.98 20.97 2.70
CA ALA A 769 -11.27 21.64 2.47
C ALA A 769 -11.21 23.15 2.77
N HIS A 770 -10.34 23.59 3.68
CA HIS A 770 -10.08 25.01 3.91
C HIS A 770 -9.24 25.61 2.78
N GLN A 771 -8.20 24.91 2.33
CA GLN A 771 -7.35 25.34 1.22
C GLN A 771 -8.16 25.52 -0.07
N VAL A 772 -9.00 24.55 -0.43
CA VAL A 772 -9.88 24.66 -1.61
C VAL A 772 -10.81 25.88 -1.49
N ARG A 773 -11.44 26.08 -0.33
CA ARG A 773 -12.29 27.27 -0.10
C ARG A 773 -11.54 28.59 -0.15
N GLN A 774 -10.25 28.59 0.23
CA GLN A 774 -9.41 29.77 0.16
C GLN A 774 -8.97 30.05 -1.27
N GLU A 775 -8.58 29.03 -2.02
CA GLU A 775 -8.27 29.12 -3.45
C GLU A 775 -9.48 29.61 -4.26
N GLU A 776 -10.70 29.15 -3.93
CA GLU A 776 -11.93 29.68 -4.53
C GLU A 776 -12.14 31.17 -4.24
N LYS A 777 -11.92 31.63 -3.00
CA LYS A 777 -12.03 33.04 -2.63
C LYS A 777 -10.98 33.89 -3.33
N ASP A 778 -9.74 33.41 -3.42
CA ASP A 778 -8.63 34.08 -4.09
C ASP A 778 -8.89 34.16 -5.59
N ALA A 779 -9.44 33.10 -6.20
CA ALA A 779 -9.89 33.11 -7.59
C ALA A 779 -11.01 34.14 -7.82
N MET A 780 -12.01 34.23 -6.93
CA MET A 780 -13.05 35.26 -7.00
C MET A 780 -12.50 36.68 -6.85
N MET A 781 -11.54 36.88 -5.94
CA MET A 781 -10.88 38.18 -5.75
C MET A 781 -10.04 38.56 -6.97
N ALA A 782 -9.29 37.63 -7.55
CA ALA A 782 -8.53 37.82 -8.78
C ALA A 782 -9.44 38.17 -9.97
N GLN A 783 -10.59 37.49 -10.09
CA GLN A 783 -11.58 37.80 -11.11
C GLN A 783 -12.15 39.23 -10.95
N LYS A 784 -12.43 39.65 -9.71
CA LYS A 784 -12.91 41.00 -9.39
C LYS A 784 -11.86 42.08 -9.68
N LEU A 785 -10.61 41.85 -9.31
CA LEU A 785 -9.49 42.75 -9.63
C LEU A 785 -9.23 42.84 -11.14
N SER A 786 -9.38 41.73 -11.86
CA SER A 786 -9.31 41.71 -13.33
C SER A 786 -10.43 42.54 -13.95
N SER A 787 -11.67 42.43 -13.46
CA SER A 787 -12.79 43.26 -13.94
C SER A 787 -12.62 44.74 -13.60
N ASP A 788 -12.08 45.07 -12.42
CA ASP A 788 -11.84 46.46 -12.01
C ASP A 788 -10.69 47.10 -12.82
N ASN A 789 -9.64 46.33 -13.15
CA ASN A 789 -8.58 46.78 -14.07
C ASN A 789 -9.08 46.92 -15.51
N ALA A 790 -9.98 46.04 -15.97
CA ALA A 790 -10.62 46.19 -17.27
C ALA A 790 -11.46 47.49 -17.32
N ALA A 791 -12.22 47.78 -16.26
CA ALA A 791 -12.98 49.03 -16.13
C ALA A 791 -12.06 50.29 -16.08
N ALA A 792 -10.92 50.20 -15.40
CA ALA A 792 -9.92 51.27 -15.36
C ALA A 792 -9.20 51.47 -16.71
N SER A 793 -9.02 50.41 -17.50
CA SER A 793 -8.42 50.47 -18.84
C SER A 793 -9.34 51.13 -19.87
N VAL A 794 -10.67 50.97 -19.74
CA VAL A 794 -11.66 51.63 -20.59
C VAL A 794 -11.78 53.13 -20.28
N ALA A 795 -11.45 53.56 -19.06
CA ALA A 795 -11.42 54.97 -18.69
C ALA A 795 -10.16 55.74 -19.14
N ARG A 796 -9.13 55.06 -19.69
CA ARG A 796 -7.83 55.65 -20.09
C ARG A 796 -7.68 55.90 -21.60
N SER A 797 -8.77 56.16 -22.31
CA SER A 797 -8.73 56.71 -23.67
C SER A 797 -8.96 58.22 -23.67
N GLY A 798 -7.97 58.96 -23.19
CA GLY A 798 -7.90 60.43 -23.25
C GLY A 798 -6.48 60.87 -22.95
N GLY A 799 -5.69 61.15 -23.99
CA GLY A 799 -4.26 61.46 -23.89
C GLY A 799 -3.97 62.85 -23.32
N GLU A 800 -2.79 62.96 -22.69
CA GLU A 800 -1.89 64.13 -22.52
C GLU A 800 -1.14 64.16 -21.15
N THR A 801 -1.42 63.26 -20.20
CA THR A 801 -0.83 63.36 -18.84
C THR A 801 0.56 62.74 -18.65
N THR A 802 1.01 61.81 -19.50
CA THR A 802 2.23 61.03 -19.21
C THR A 802 3.52 61.84 -19.31
N GLU A 803 3.60 62.84 -20.19
CA GLU A 803 4.81 63.66 -20.36
C GLU A 803 4.95 64.72 -19.23
N PHE A 804 3.83 65.19 -18.68
CA PHE A 804 3.83 66.12 -17.55
C PHE A 804 4.30 65.43 -16.27
N ASP A 805 3.79 64.22 -16.02
CA ASP A 805 4.11 63.45 -14.81
C ASP A 805 5.58 63.03 -14.74
N GLU A 806 6.20 62.73 -15.89
CA GLU A 806 7.63 62.36 -15.97
C GLU A 806 8.55 63.56 -15.67
N LYS A 807 8.18 64.77 -16.13
CA LYS A 807 8.92 66.01 -15.86
C LYS A 807 8.77 66.46 -14.39
N VAL A 808 7.57 66.31 -13.82
CA VAL A 808 7.32 66.56 -12.40
C VAL A 808 8.13 65.59 -11.54
N ALA A 809 8.13 64.29 -11.86
CA ALA A 809 8.90 63.29 -11.14
C ALA A 809 10.41 63.59 -11.15
N THR A 810 10.94 64.08 -12.27
CA THR A 810 12.36 64.42 -12.42
C THR A 810 12.76 65.59 -11.50
N LEU A 811 11.95 66.65 -11.43
CA LEU A 811 12.25 67.81 -10.57
C LEU A 811 11.96 67.53 -9.09
N VAL A 812 10.97 66.70 -8.76
CA VAL A 812 10.72 66.25 -7.37
C VAL A 812 11.84 65.34 -6.88
N ALA A 813 12.44 64.52 -7.75
CA ALA A 813 13.62 63.72 -7.42
C ALA A 813 14.86 64.56 -7.08
N MET A 814 14.88 65.84 -7.48
CA MET A 814 15.89 66.83 -7.06
C MET A 814 15.51 67.53 -5.73
N GLU A 815 14.57 66.96 -4.97
CA GLU A 815 14.08 67.42 -3.66
C GLU A 815 13.33 68.77 -3.65
N PHE A 816 12.89 69.25 -4.82
CA PHE A 816 12.00 70.42 -4.88
C PHE A 816 10.58 70.06 -4.44
N ASP A 817 9.90 71.02 -3.80
CA ASP A 817 8.51 70.86 -3.37
C ASP A 817 7.62 70.55 -4.58
N PRO A 818 6.90 69.40 -4.58
CA PRO A 818 6.04 69.00 -5.70
C PRO A 818 5.02 70.05 -6.11
N ALA A 819 4.46 70.82 -5.17
CA ALA A 819 3.48 71.85 -5.47
C ALA A 819 4.11 73.01 -6.26
N LYS A 820 5.33 73.41 -5.89
CA LYS A 820 6.08 74.46 -6.59
C LYS A 820 6.58 73.99 -7.95
N VAL A 821 6.97 72.72 -8.06
CA VAL A 821 7.41 72.10 -9.33
C VAL A 821 6.29 72.15 -10.36
N VAL A 822 5.08 71.77 -9.97
CA VAL A 822 3.91 71.80 -10.84
C VAL A 822 3.58 73.24 -11.26
N GLU A 823 3.63 74.21 -10.33
CA GLU A 823 3.39 75.63 -10.62
C GLU A 823 4.44 76.19 -11.60
N ALA A 824 5.73 75.88 -11.38
CA ALA A 824 6.82 76.33 -12.24
C ALA A 824 6.75 75.71 -13.64
N LEU A 825 6.43 74.42 -13.75
CA LEU A 825 6.25 73.75 -15.04
C LEU A 825 5.03 74.28 -15.80
N GLN A 826 3.91 74.56 -15.11
CA GLN A 826 2.74 75.20 -15.72
C GLN A 826 3.04 76.63 -16.18
N LYS A 827 3.79 77.40 -15.40
CA LYS A 827 4.19 78.77 -15.73
C LYS A 827 5.10 78.84 -16.96
N HIS A 828 5.91 77.83 -17.18
CA HIS A 828 6.90 77.76 -18.25
C HIS A 828 6.55 76.76 -19.36
N ASP A 829 5.26 76.44 -19.53
CA ASP A 829 4.72 75.59 -20.60
C ASP A 829 5.48 74.25 -20.75
N ASN A 830 5.69 73.57 -19.61
CA ASN A 830 6.42 72.31 -19.48
C ASN A 830 7.89 72.33 -19.93
N ASN A 831 8.51 73.51 -19.95
CA ASN A 831 9.94 73.66 -20.16
C ASN A 831 10.70 73.47 -18.83
N VAL A 832 11.34 72.30 -18.69
CA VAL A 832 12.03 71.88 -17.46
C VAL A 832 13.18 72.81 -17.09
N ASP A 833 13.94 73.32 -18.05
CA ASP A 833 15.11 74.17 -17.78
C ASP A 833 14.69 75.55 -17.25
N GLN A 834 13.58 76.10 -17.73
CA GLN A 834 13.04 77.35 -17.21
C GLN A 834 12.38 77.17 -15.84
N ALA A 835 11.61 76.09 -15.67
CA ALA A 835 11.01 75.75 -14.38
C ALA A 835 12.06 75.48 -13.29
N LEU A 836 13.16 74.79 -13.63
CA LEU A 836 14.27 74.56 -12.71
C LEU A 836 14.99 75.86 -12.33
N ASN A 837 15.18 76.79 -13.27
CA ASN A 837 15.76 78.10 -12.96
C ASN A 837 14.85 78.95 -12.07
N ASP A 838 13.53 78.91 -12.28
CA ASP A 838 12.55 79.60 -11.42
C ASP A 838 12.58 79.01 -10.00
N LEU A 839 12.61 77.69 -9.87
CA LEU A 839 12.70 76.96 -8.60
C LEU A 839 14.03 77.17 -7.85
N LEU A 840 15.15 77.28 -8.56
CA LEU A 840 16.46 77.59 -7.97
C LEU A 840 16.58 79.06 -7.53
N SER A 841 15.78 79.95 -8.13
CA SER A 841 15.75 81.36 -7.80
C SER A 841 14.75 81.72 -6.69
N SER A 842 13.85 80.80 -6.34
CA SER A 842 12.81 80.89 -5.32
C SER A 842 13.20 80.20 -4.02
#